data_AF-A0A2S8FEH3-F1
#
_entry.id   AF-A0A2S8FEH3-F1
#
_cell.length_a   1.000
_cell.length_b   1.000
_cell.length_c   1.000
_cell.angle_alpha   90.00
_cell.angle_beta   90.00
_cell.angle_gamma   90.00
#
_symmetry.space_group_name_H-M   'P 1'
#
loop_
_entity.id
_entity.type
_entity.pdbx_description
1 polymer ?
#
loop_
_entity_poly.entity_id
_entity_poly.type
_entity_poly.pdbx_seq_one_letter_code
_entity_poly.pdbx_strand_id
1 'polypeptide(L)'
;MMSLQRCTFVAVAAWTFAALGSVSLYAQSGPVIPGYERFHGQTSDAFGGELLLSELNCVACHADTGSQLGNLAPKAAPDLSLVGSRVRPEYLSAYLKDPHQLKPGATMPDVLGGLPAAEREDAISNLTHFLASTGRLQEGRRRTREINDGKALYHEVGCVACHGPQEGNMAGSGQWKPLGDLTAKYSVPSLTAFLQDPLKVRASGRMPSLRLSSADAGKIAQYLLQDLDVEVPANLQYAYYEEPNFSKLPDFSKLTPKETGETMSFDLGIAHRKDNFALVFEGFLNIGQEGEYTFHIDSDDGSRIEIDGKQVAINDGIHPKQRRSGKVRLKPGMHELRVEYFEGGGEEEFDVTFDGPGGLRNAYVADHVFMKKETASDEANKSFQVDPQRVEKGRVQFVSLGCANCHSMGDLKPDPNALLGPSFASLDLAKGCLAESPENAPNYQLTAGQRQALAAAINHRKQSDAKPWKPWQKVQRHMVTFNCYACHDRNEIGGVTPELNAFFHTTQAEMGDEGRIPPTLEGVGAKLTETWMKKVLSEGAKDRPYMQTVMPNFGYANVGGLAPLFAELDTLPEHPPIEIPETEGRIKATGRHMVGDKVFGCIKCHTFAGEKASGVQGIDMTLMTKRLNHDWFLAYVMDPPRFRKGTRMPTAWPNGKSVMRNILSGDADQQVEAIWRYLKDGTDAAKPFGVGQQPIELVAWRKAVIYRNFIEGAGSRAIGIGFPEKANLAFDAANLNLAMIWQGSFIDASRHWTGRGQGFQPPLGDNVVHLPEGAPLAVLSDPSAKWPEASGKEAGYQFLGYRLDELNNPTFRYRYGDLTVSEAYDAEKQGEFPSLTRTITLEGHAPEGKLLFRALTGADIHPLKDGWYQMGNGLKLQVTGAKAIVRNDQSDLVIEVPEGVERTFTLKYVW
;
A
#
# COMPACT_ATOMS: atom_id res chain seq x y z
N MET A 1 70.30 21.25 29.55
CA MET A 1 70.26 22.72 29.67
C MET A 1 68.79 23.15 29.66
N MET A 2 68.34 23.78 30.76
CA MET A 2 67.11 24.59 30.99
C MET A 2 65.75 23.96 30.57
N SER A 3 64.97 23.34 31.47
CA SER A 3 64.16 23.87 32.59
C SER A 3 62.88 24.61 32.17
N LEU A 4 61.72 23.99 32.39
CA LEU A 4 60.48 24.71 32.69
C LEU A 4 59.65 23.91 33.72
N GLN A 5 59.46 24.56 34.87
CA GLN A 5 58.85 24.07 36.10
C GLN A 5 57.33 23.98 36.01
N ARG A 6 56.78 22.96 36.67
CA ARG A 6 55.43 22.96 37.25
C ARG A 6 55.40 23.91 38.45
N CYS A 7 54.34 24.69 38.61
CA CYS A 7 53.79 25.03 39.92
C CYS A 7 52.32 25.44 39.84
N THR A 8 51.55 24.81 40.72
CA THR A 8 50.16 24.98 41.12
C THR A 8 49.85 26.37 41.66
N PHE A 9 48.62 26.88 41.44
CA PHE A 9 47.98 27.82 42.37
C PHE A 9 46.48 27.56 42.53
N VAL A 10 46.07 27.72 43.78
CA VAL A 10 44.80 27.42 44.44
C VAL A 10 43.71 28.42 44.03
N ALA A 11 42.51 27.94 43.70
CA ALA A 11 41.33 28.77 43.51
C ALA A 11 40.46 28.76 44.79
N VAL A 12 40.35 29.93 45.43
CA VAL A 12 39.43 30.20 46.54
C VAL A 12 38.08 30.60 45.95
N ALA A 13 37.04 29.92 46.42
CA ALA A 13 35.65 30.16 46.07
C ALA A 13 35.13 31.47 46.68
N ALA A 14 34.43 32.27 45.88
CA ALA A 14 33.48 33.27 46.34
C ALA A 14 32.15 33.03 45.62
N TRP A 15 31.16 32.56 46.38
CA TRP A 15 29.79 32.35 45.93
C TRP A 15 29.06 33.70 45.89
N THR A 16 28.74 34.17 44.69
CA THR A 16 27.66 35.13 44.47
C THR A 16 26.49 34.38 43.83
N PHE A 17 25.43 34.19 44.61
CA PHE A 17 24.12 33.75 44.14
C PHE A 17 23.55 34.82 43.19
N ALA A 18 23.82 34.68 41.90
CA ALA A 18 22.98 35.28 40.87
C ALA A 18 21.90 34.26 40.53
N ALA A 19 20.68 34.51 40.99
CA ALA A 19 19.49 33.83 40.51
C ALA A 19 19.31 34.17 39.01
N LEU A 20 20.03 33.46 38.16
CA LEU A 20 19.70 33.34 36.75
C LEU A 20 18.45 32.49 36.68
N GLY A 21 17.30 33.15 36.80
CA GLY A 21 16.08 32.64 36.19
C GLY A 21 16.44 32.31 34.75
N SER A 22 16.27 31.04 34.39
CA SER A 22 16.32 30.56 33.03
C SER A 22 15.28 31.33 32.22
N VAL A 23 15.68 32.49 31.71
CA VAL A 23 14.98 33.17 30.63
C VAL A 23 15.14 32.25 29.43
N SER A 24 14.11 31.44 29.21
CA SER A 24 13.94 30.67 27.99
C SER A 24 14.29 31.54 26.79
N LEU A 25 15.22 31.07 25.97
CA LEU A 25 15.63 31.67 24.70
C LEU A 25 14.51 31.66 23.63
N TYR A 26 13.24 31.58 24.02
CA TYR A 26 12.07 31.78 23.16
C TYR A 26 11.75 33.27 23.05
N ALA A 27 12.67 34.04 22.47
CA ALA A 27 12.41 35.42 22.08
C ALA A 27 11.67 35.44 20.73
N GLN A 28 10.33 35.52 20.81
CA GLN A 28 9.43 36.15 19.82
C GLN A 28 9.45 35.58 18.39
N SER A 29 8.87 34.40 18.18
CA SER A 29 8.64 33.85 16.84
C SER A 29 7.29 34.32 16.28
N GLY A 30 7.30 35.27 15.34
CA GLY A 30 6.12 35.65 14.56
C GLY A 30 5.56 34.49 13.72
N PRO A 31 4.56 34.74 12.86
CA PRO A 31 3.88 33.71 12.09
C PRO A 31 4.85 32.91 11.22
N VAL A 32 4.80 31.58 11.27
CA VAL A 32 5.70 30.72 10.48
C VAL A 32 5.03 30.32 9.16
N ILE A 33 5.63 30.77 8.06
CA ILE A 33 5.28 30.41 6.68
C ILE A 33 6.53 29.76 6.08
N PRO A 34 6.62 28.41 6.00
CA PRO A 34 7.87 27.71 5.67
C PRO A 34 8.56 28.21 4.40
N GLY A 35 7.79 28.50 3.35
CA GLY A 35 8.32 29.07 2.12
C GLY A 35 8.92 30.47 2.29
N TYR A 36 8.35 31.32 3.14
CA TYR A 36 8.96 32.61 3.47
C TYR A 36 10.23 32.41 4.29
N GLU A 37 10.18 31.63 5.37
CA GLU A 37 11.32 31.46 6.27
C GLU A 37 12.54 30.86 5.56
N ARG A 38 12.31 29.90 4.64
CA ARG A 38 13.39 29.23 3.90
C ARG A 38 13.98 30.09 2.79
N PHE A 39 13.18 30.90 2.09
CA PHE A 39 13.62 31.55 0.84
C PHE A 39 13.67 33.09 0.88
N HIS A 40 13.01 33.73 1.85
CA HIS A 40 12.87 35.19 1.93
C HIS A 40 13.17 35.78 3.31
N GLY A 41 13.24 34.96 4.36
CA GLY A 41 13.42 35.40 5.75
C GLY A 41 14.72 36.20 5.99
N GLN A 42 15.73 36.03 5.12
CA GLN A 42 17.02 36.71 5.22
C GLN A 42 17.12 37.99 4.35
N THR A 43 16.27 38.15 3.34
CA THR A 43 16.38 39.24 2.35
C THR A 43 15.36 40.36 2.59
N SER A 44 14.25 40.07 3.27
CA SER A 44 13.14 41.01 3.52
C SER A 44 12.68 41.76 2.26
N ASP A 45 12.65 41.06 1.13
CA ASP A 45 12.31 41.62 -0.19
C ASP A 45 10.79 41.73 -0.43
N ALA A 46 10.40 42.49 -1.46
CA ALA A 46 8.99 42.71 -1.82
C ALA A 46 8.29 41.43 -2.29
N PHE A 47 9.00 40.46 -2.88
CA PHE A 47 8.40 39.20 -3.36
C PHE A 47 8.01 38.29 -2.19
N GLY A 48 8.87 38.20 -1.18
CA GLY A 48 8.57 37.59 0.12
C GLY A 48 7.48 38.34 0.88
N GLY A 49 7.49 39.67 0.84
CA GLY A 49 6.42 40.49 1.41
C GLY A 49 5.04 40.23 0.79
N GLU A 50 4.98 40.09 -0.54
CA GLU A 50 3.75 39.68 -1.22
C GLU A 50 3.29 38.29 -0.76
N LEU A 51 4.21 37.40 -0.34
CA LEU A 51 3.87 36.07 0.23
C LEU A 51 3.17 36.21 1.55
N LEU A 52 3.71 37.05 2.42
CA LEU A 52 3.10 37.37 3.69
C LEU A 52 1.71 38.01 3.51
N LEU A 53 1.52 38.93 2.55
CA LEU A 53 0.22 39.56 2.29
C LEU A 53 -0.88 38.54 1.98
N SER A 54 -0.58 37.51 1.20
CA SER A 54 -1.52 36.41 0.92
C SER A 54 -1.66 35.44 2.11
N GLU A 55 -0.54 34.98 2.68
CA GLU A 55 -0.54 33.90 3.67
C GLU A 55 -1.04 34.31 5.06
N LEU A 56 -0.97 35.61 5.37
CA LEU A 56 -1.57 36.26 6.53
C LEU A 56 -2.94 36.88 6.21
N ASN A 57 -3.44 36.67 4.99
CA ASN A 57 -4.76 37.11 4.53
C ASN A 57 -5.01 38.63 4.69
N CYS A 58 -3.97 39.47 4.58
CA CYS A 58 -4.11 40.94 4.66
C CYS A 58 -5.08 41.47 3.59
N VAL A 59 -5.19 40.74 2.47
CA VAL A 59 -6.07 41.05 1.35
C VAL A 59 -7.55 41.06 1.73
N ALA A 60 -7.97 40.33 2.77
CA ALA A 60 -9.38 40.26 3.18
C ALA A 60 -9.92 41.61 3.69
N CYS A 61 -9.07 42.46 4.27
CA CYS A 61 -9.46 43.75 4.84
C CYS A 61 -8.94 44.95 4.04
N HIS A 62 -7.86 44.80 3.26
CA HIS A 62 -7.15 45.90 2.61
C HIS A 62 -7.27 45.94 1.08
N ALA A 63 -8.02 45.03 0.47
CA ALA A 63 -8.31 45.06 -0.96
C ALA A 63 -9.19 46.27 -1.33
N ASP A 64 -8.76 47.10 -2.29
CA ASP A 64 -9.62 48.16 -2.84
C ASP A 64 -10.79 47.54 -3.62
N THR A 65 -12.01 48.05 -3.40
CA THR A 65 -13.18 47.75 -4.22
C THR A 65 -12.91 48.17 -5.68
N GLY A 66 -12.74 47.20 -6.56
CA GLY A 66 -12.46 47.43 -7.99
C GLY A 66 -10.99 47.39 -8.39
N SER A 67 -10.03 47.23 -7.46
CA SER A 67 -8.65 46.92 -7.83
C SER A 67 -8.53 45.48 -8.30
N GLN A 68 -7.82 45.26 -9.42
CA GLN A 68 -7.35 43.92 -9.72
C GLN A 68 -6.32 43.55 -8.65
N LEU A 69 -6.67 42.63 -7.74
CA LEU A 69 -5.74 42.01 -6.79
C LEU A 69 -4.49 41.41 -7.47
N GLY A 70 -4.51 41.31 -8.80
CA GLY A 70 -3.43 40.83 -9.63
C GLY A 70 -3.15 39.38 -9.25
N ASN A 71 -1.96 39.12 -8.73
CA ASN A 71 -1.51 37.79 -8.34
C ASN A 71 -1.68 37.50 -6.84
N LEU A 72 -2.28 38.40 -6.05
CA LEU A 72 -2.58 38.14 -4.63
C LEU A 72 -3.96 37.48 -4.50
N ALA A 73 -3.96 36.18 -4.23
CA ALA A 73 -5.16 35.49 -3.78
C ALA A 73 -5.27 35.59 -2.24
N PRO A 74 -6.47 35.83 -1.68
CA PRO A 74 -6.71 35.66 -0.26
C PRO A 74 -6.57 34.19 0.12
N LYS A 75 -6.12 33.92 1.34
CA LYS A 75 -6.02 32.57 1.89
C LYS A 75 -7.26 32.31 2.73
N ALA A 76 -8.09 31.37 2.30
CA ALA A 76 -9.22 30.90 3.09
C ALA A 76 -8.72 30.31 4.43
N ALA A 77 -9.28 30.80 5.54
CA ALA A 77 -9.05 30.24 6.87
C ALA A 77 -9.86 28.94 7.05
N PRO A 78 -9.60 28.17 8.12
CA PRO A 78 -10.32 26.92 8.35
C PRO A 78 -11.84 27.10 8.43
N ASP A 79 -12.59 26.13 7.89
CA ASP A 79 -14.02 25.99 8.12
C ASP A 79 -14.27 25.60 9.59
N LEU A 80 -15.13 26.36 10.26
CA LEU A 80 -15.47 26.20 11.67
C LEU A 80 -16.86 25.57 11.90
N SER A 81 -17.61 25.25 10.83
CA SER A 81 -18.99 24.76 10.90
C SER A 81 -19.19 23.51 11.75
N LEU A 82 -18.13 22.70 11.89
CA LEU A 82 -18.09 21.47 12.71
C LEU A 82 -16.86 21.50 13.64
N VAL A 83 -16.50 22.64 14.22
CA VAL A 83 -15.30 22.74 15.07
C VAL A 83 -15.48 22.07 16.43
N GLY A 84 -16.68 22.10 16.99
CA GLY A 84 -17.01 21.52 18.30
C GLY A 84 -16.93 19.98 18.34
N SER A 85 -17.03 19.32 17.18
CA SER A 85 -16.75 17.89 17.06
C SER A 85 -15.27 17.56 16.85
N ARG A 86 -14.41 18.57 16.71
CA ARG A 86 -12.99 18.40 16.35
C ARG A 86 -11.99 18.97 17.34
N VAL A 87 -12.36 20.00 18.11
CA VAL A 87 -11.43 20.73 18.98
C VAL A 87 -12.02 20.88 20.37
N ARG A 88 -11.18 20.65 21.40
CA ARG A 88 -11.55 20.84 22.80
C ARG A 88 -11.98 22.29 23.09
N PRO A 89 -13.11 22.54 23.79
CA PRO A 89 -13.54 23.90 24.16
C PRO A 89 -12.50 24.68 24.96
N GLU A 90 -11.75 24.00 25.83
CA GLU A 90 -10.67 24.60 26.63
C GLU A 90 -9.55 25.15 25.74
N TYR A 91 -9.19 24.40 24.68
CA TYR A 91 -8.24 24.86 23.67
C TYR A 91 -8.80 26.04 22.88
N LEU A 92 -10.09 26.02 22.49
CA LEU A 92 -10.71 27.15 21.77
C LEU A 92 -10.63 28.43 22.59
N SER A 93 -10.96 28.36 23.88
CA SER A 93 -10.88 29.50 24.81
C SER A 93 -9.44 30.01 24.94
N ALA A 94 -8.47 29.12 25.19
CA ALA A 94 -7.07 29.49 25.31
C ALA A 94 -6.50 30.06 23.99
N TYR A 95 -6.90 29.51 22.85
CA TYR A 95 -6.43 29.95 21.54
C TYR A 95 -7.00 31.31 21.14
N LEU A 96 -8.26 31.60 21.49
CA LEU A 96 -8.85 32.93 21.30
C LEU A 96 -8.22 33.98 22.22
N LYS A 97 -7.73 33.55 23.39
CA LYS A 97 -7.03 34.42 24.33
C LYS A 97 -5.65 34.81 23.82
N ASP A 98 -4.81 33.88 23.42
CA ASP A 98 -3.51 34.18 22.82
C ASP A 98 -3.11 33.09 21.81
N PRO A 99 -3.40 33.28 20.51
CA PRO A 99 -3.10 32.30 19.48
C PRO A 99 -1.61 31.99 19.37
N HIS A 100 -0.74 32.99 19.57
CA HIS A 100 0.70 32.89 19.35
C HIS A 100 1.42 32.28 20.55
N GLN A 101 0.95 32.56 21.77
CA GLN A 101 1.45 31.88 22.97
C GLN A 101 1.06 30.40 22.96
N LEU A 102 -0.20 30.08 22.63
CA LEU A 102 -0.66 28.69 22.64
C LEU A 102 -0.06 27.88 21.48
N LYS A 103 0.10 28.50 20.31
CA LYS A 103 0.74 27.89 19.14
C LYS A 103 1.74 28.87 18.53
N PRO A 104 3.02 28.82 18.94
CA PRO A 104 4.08 29.62 18.32
C PRO A 104 4.08 29.43 16.80
N GLY A 105 4.22 30.53 16.05
CA GLY A 105 4.16 30.52 14.59
C GLY A 105 2.75 30.37 14.00
N ALA A 106 1.68 30.58 14.78
CA ALA A 106 0.31 30.68 14.28
C ALA A 106 0.17 31.80 13.24
N THR A 107 -0.68 31.57 12.23
CA THR A 107 -1.02 32.60 11.23
C THR A 107 -2.33 33.32 11.56
N MET A 108 -3.07 32.83 12.55
CA MET A 108 -4.24 33.54 13.08
C MET A 108 -3.73 34.63 14.02
N PRO A 109 -4.05 35.91 13.80
CA PRO A 109 -3.68 36.98 14.70
C PRO A 109 -4.52 36.96 15.98
N ASP A 110 -4.04 37.62 17.03
CA ASP A 110 -4.91 38.05 18.13
C ASP A 110 -5.80 39.19 17.60
N VAL A 111 -7.07 38.88 17.33
CA VAL A 111 -8.08 39.84 16.88
C VAL A 111 -8.83 40.51 18.02
N LEU A 112 -8.70 40.00 19.25
CA LEU A 112 -9.45 40.45 20.42
C LEU A 112 -8.61 41.31 21.37
N GLY A 113 -7.29 41.37 21.17
CA GLY A 113 -6.36 42.12 22.02
C GLY A 113 -6.62 43.63 22.10
N GLY A 114 -7.35 44.20 21.14
CA GLY A 114 -7.79 45.60 21.16
C GLY A 114 -9.01 45.88 22.05
N LEU A 115 -9.73 44.85 22.51
CA LEU A 115 -10.91 45.02 23.36
C LEU A 115 -10.51 45.31 24.83
N PRO A 116 -11.32 46.10 25.57
CA PRO A 116 -11.17 46.21 27.02
C PRO A 116 -11.19 44.84 27.70
N ALA A 117 -10.41 44.66 28.77
CA ALA A 117 -10.18 43.34 29.38
C ALA A 117 -11.49 42.57 29.73
N ALA A 118 -12.49 43.25 30.28
CA ALA A 118 -13.77 42.63 30.62
C ALA A 118 -14.59 42.23 29.38
N GLU A 119 -14.60 43.07 28.34
CA GLU A 119 -15.27 42.79 27.07
C GLU A 119 -14.57 41.67 26.31
N ARG A 120 -13.23 41.62 26.37
CA ARG A 120 -12.41 40.56 25.80
C ARG A 120 -12.73 39.20 26.42
N GLU A 121 -12.75 39.10 27.74
CA GLU A 121 -13.06 37.85 28.44
C GLU A 121 -14.51 37.38 28.16
N ASP A 122 -15.48 38.30 28.13
CA ASP A 122 -16.87 37.93 27.78
C ASP A 122 -16.98 37.48 26.31
N ALA A 123 -16.32 38.17 25.37
CA ALA A 123 -16.27 37.79 23.97
C ALA A 123 -15.63 36.40 23.77
N ILE A 124 -14.49 36.13 24.43
CA ILE A 124 -13.83 34.81 24.39
C ILE A 124 -14.78 33.73 24.90
N SER A 125 -15.46 33.96 26.03
CA SER A 125 -16.42 33.00 26.58
C SER A 125 -17.58 32.75 25.62
N ASN A 126 -18.25 33.80 25.13
CA ASN A 126 -19.38 33.69 24.21
C ASN A 126 -19.00 32.96 22.91
N LEU A 127 -17.86 33.33 22.30
CA LEU A 127 -17.34 32.66 21.11
C LEU A 127 -17.02 31.19 21.38
N THR A 128 -16.43 30.87 22.53
CA THR A 128 -16.13 29.47 22.92
C THR A 128 -17.41 28.64 23.01
N HIS A 129 -18.45 29.14 23.68
CA HIS A 129 -19.74 28.44 23.76
C HIS A 129 -20.39 28.26 22.38
N PHE A 130 -20.37 29.29 21.53
CA PHE A 130 -20.88 29.21 20.16
C PHE A 130 -20.13 28.18 19.30
N LEU A 131 -18.80 28.16 19.35
CA LEU A 131 -17.99 27.21 18.59
C LEU A 131 -18.14 25.78 19.13
N ALA A 132 -18.20 25.61 20.45
CA ALA A 132 -18.43 24.32 21.09
C ALA A 132 -19.83 23.75 20.78
N SER A 133 -20.84 24.59 20.52
CA SER A 133 -22.20 24.12 20.20
C SER A 133 -22.34 23.51 18.80
N THR A 134 -21.29 23.56 17.98
CA THR A 134 -21.32 23.08 16.57
C THR A 134 -21.13 21.58 16.41
N GLY A 135 -20.91 20.86 17.51
CA GLY A 135 -20.78 19.41 17.52
C GLY A 135 -20.29 18.92 18.87
N ARG A 136 -20.15 17.60 19.02
CA ARG A 136 -19.62 16.97 20.24
C ARG A 136 -18.33 16.25 19.92
N LEU A 137 -17.25 16.63 20.60
CA LEU A 137 -15.98 15.91 20.53
C LEU A 137 -16.17 14.51 21.14
N GLN A 138 -15.68 13.50 20.43
CA GLN A 138 -15.58 12.14 20.95
C GLN A 138 -14.15 11.90 21.41
N GLU A 139 -13.99 11.49 22.66
CA GLU A 139 -12.71 11.00 23.15
C GLU A 139 -12.39 9.65 22.52
N GLY A 140 -11.10 9.41 22.28
CA GLY A 140 -10.63 8.10 21.88
C GLY A 140 -9.34 7.76 22.59
N ARG A 141 -9.03 6.47 22.59
CA ARG A 141 -8.01 5.90 23.47
C ARG A 141 -6.65 5.83 22.83
N ARG A 142 -5.63 5.92 23.68
CA ARG A 142 -4.24 5.63 23.35
C ARG A 142 -4.06 4.13 23.06
N ARG A 143 -3.41 3.79 21.95
CA ARG A 143 -3.06 2.40 21.58
C ARG A 143 -1.56 2.27 21.36
N THR A 144 -0.84 1.69 22.32
CA THR A 144 0.63 1.68 22.34
C THR A 144 1.28 0.99 21.14
N ARG A 145 0.71 -0.13 20.65
CA ARG A 145 1.20 -0.84 19.45
C ARG A 145 1.18 0.06 18.21
N GLU A 146 0.12 0.85 18.05
CA GLU A 146 -0.07 1.75 16.90
C GLU A 146 0.85 2.99 16.93
N ILE A 147 1.35 3.41 18.10
CA ILE A 147 2.25 4.57 18.23
C ILE A 147 3.55 4.35 17.44
N ASN A 148 4.13 3.15 17.54
CA ASN A 148 5.38 2.83 16.85
C ASN A 148 5.18 2.78 15.32
N ASP A 149 4.10 2.16 14.86
CA ASP A 149 3.74 2.17 13.44
C ASP A 149 3.47 3.60 12.95
N GLY A 150 2.75 4.39 13.76
CA GLY A 150 2.46 5.79 13.49
C GLY A 150 3.70 6.65 13.34
N LYS A 151 4.72 6.39 14.15
CA LYS A 151 6.03 7.03 14.04
C LYS A 151 6.71 6.70 12.72
N ALA A 152 6.74 5.42 12.33
CA ALA A 152 7.31 5.02 11.03
C ALA A 152 6.57 5.69 9.87
N LEU A 153 5.23 5.60 9.88
CA LEU A 153 4.37 6.20 8.87
C LEU A 153 4.55 7.72 8.77
N TYR A 154 4.63 8.44 9.88
CA TYR A 154 4.85 9.89 9.90
C TYR A 154 6.08 10.32 9.08
N HIS A 155 7.18 9.55 9.18
CA HIS A 155 8.40 9.83 8.43
C HIS A 155 8.26 9.38 6.98
N GLU A 156 7.80 8.15 6.76
CA GLU A 156 7.71 7.51 5.45
C GLU A 156 6.78 8.25 4.48
N VAL A 157 5.57 8.62 4.91
CA VAL A 157 4.55 9.23 4.03
C VAL A 157 4.83 10.69 3.71
N GLY A 158 5.76 11.34 4.42
CA GLY A 158 6.25 12.69 4.15
C GLY A 158 5.78 13.80 5.09
N CYS A 159 5.14 13.49 6.23
CA CYS A 159 4.74 14.53 7.21
C CYS A 159 5.93 15.36 7.68
N VAL A 160 7.08 14.68 7.86
CA VAL A 160 8.36 15.25 8.28
C VAL A 160 8.87 16.36 7.35
N ALA A 161 8.52 16.35 6.05
CA ALA A 161 8.97 17.38 5.11
C ALA A 161 8.38 18.77 5.39
N CYS A 162 7.18 18.83 5.99
CA CYS A 162 6.51 20.08 6.35
C CYS A 162 6.58 20.40 7.84
N HIS A 163 6.56 19.36 8.70
CA HIS A 163 6.46 19.50 10.15
C HIS A 163 7.77 19.23 10.90
N GLY A 164 8.82 18.76 10.21
CA GLY A 164 10.07 18.33 10.82
C GLY A 164 9.92 17.04 11.64
N PRO A 165 11.01 16.46 12.16
CA PRO A 165 10.92 15.36 13.13
C PRO A 165 10.35 15.88 14.46
N GLN A 166 9.56 15.04 15.15
CA GLN A 166 8.99 15.40 16.47
C GLN A 166 9.96 15.15 17.64
N GLU A 167 11.07 14.44 17.40
CA GLU A 167 12.06 14.08 18.42
C GLU A 167 13.45 14.65 18.07
N GLY A 168 14.28 14.83 19.10
CA GLY A 168 15.68 15.23 18.97
C GLY A 168 15.92 16.74 18.78
N ASN A 169 17.18 17.13 18.61
CA ASN A 169 17.63 18.53 18.53
C ASN A 169 17.12 19.31 17.31
N MET A 170 16.46 18.62 16.37
CA MET A 170 15.81 19.25 15.22
C MET A 170 14.36 19.63 15.49
N ALA A 171 13.75 19.18 16.59
CA ALA A 171 12.39 19.60 16.95
C ALA A 171 12.34 21.12 17.15
N GLY A 172 11.51 21.81 16.38
CA GLY A 172 11.28 23.25 16.56
C GLY A 172 12.24 24.20 15.85
N SER A 173 13.00 23.77 14.82
CA SER A 173 13.64 24.77 13.95
C SER A 173 12.55 25.63 13.28
N GLY A 174 12.76 26.95 13.21
CA GLY A 174 11.81 27.91 12.63
C GLY A 174 11.54 27.72 11.12
N GLN A 175 12.11 26.67 10.50
CA GLN A 175 11.94 26.36 9.09
C GLN A 175 10.71 25.49 8.79
N TRP A 176 10.21 24.73 9.78
CA TRP A 176 9.04 23.85 9.62
C TRP A 176 7.78 24.44 10.24
N LYS A 177 6.61 23.96 9.81
CA LYS A 177 5.35 24.39 10.42
C LYS A 177 5.17 23.69 11.77
N PRO A 178 5.20 24.41 12.91
CA PRO A 178 5.02 23.78 14.21
C PRO A 178 3.61 23.20 14.38
N LEU A 179 3.54 22.03 15.02
CA LEU A 179 2.28 21.38 15.38
C LEU A 179 1.66 22.03 16.64
N GLY A 180 2.49 22.40 17.61
CA GLY A 180 2.06 22.82 18.94
C GLY A 180 1.67 21.62 19.81
N ASP A 181 1.09 21.86 20.98
CA ASP A 181 0.51 20.79 21.79
C ASP A 181 -0.80 20.31 21.15
N LEU A 182 -0.75 19.14 20.50
CA LEU A 182 -1.92 18.53 19.87
C LEU A 182 -2.81 17.80 20.88
N THR A 183 -2.29 17.38 22.03
CA THR A 183 -3.05 16.64 23.06
C THR A 183 -4.10 17.54 23.73
N ALA A 184 -3.75 18.81 23.96
CA ALA A 184 -4.68 19.83 24.40
C ALA A 184 -5.74 20.16 23.35
N LYS A 185 -5.52 19.85 22.08
CA LYS A 185 -6.39 20.32 20.98
C LYS A 185 -7.36 19.26 20.48
N TYR A 186 -6.86 18.07 20.20
CA TYR A 186 -7.56 17.01 19.50
C TYR A 186 -7.76 15.78 20.39
N SER A 187 -8.79 15.00 20.07
CA SER A 187 -8.89 13.59 20.43
C SER A 187 -8.35 12.71 19.30
N VAL A 188 -8.04 11.43 19.59
CA VAL A 188 -7.59 10.47 18.56
C VAL A 188 -8.57 10.39 17.37
N PRO A 189 -9.91 10.23 17.55
CA PRO A 189 -10.84 10.14 16.43
C PRO A 189 -10.91 11.44 15.62
N SER A 190 -10.88 12.60 16.29
CA SER A 190 -10.95 13.89 15.60
C SER A 190 -9.68 14.21 14.80
N LEU A 191 -8.49 13.88 15.31
CA LEU A 191 -7.26 14.04 14.56
C LEU A 191 -7.17 13.06 13.39
N THR A 192 -7.61 11.81 13.60
CA THR A 192 -7.71 10.79 12.54
C THR A 192 -8.58 11.29 11.39
N ALA A 193 -9.80 11.75 11.68
CA ALA A 193 -10.71 12.28 10.68
C ALA A 193 -10.14 13.50 9.94
N PHE A 194 -9.42 14.38 10.66
CA PHE A 194 -8.74 15.51 10.03
C PHE A 194 -7.61 15.08 9.10
N LEU A 195 -6.78 14.11 9.48
CA LEU A 195 -5.63 13.64 8.70
C LEU A 195 -6.05 12.88 7.42
N GLN A 196 -7.21 12.22 7.43
CA GLN A 196 -7.77 11.56 6.24
C GLN A 196 -8.10 12.56 5.12
N ASP A 197 -8.76 13.67 5.47
CA ASP A 197 -9.17 14.69 4.51
C ASP A 197 -9.05 16.12 5.07
N PRO A 198 -7.82 16.64 5.16
CA PRO A 198 -7.59 17.98 5.70
C PRO A 198 -8.25 19.08 4.87
N LEU A 199 -8.50 18.85 3.57
CA LEU A 199 -9.03 19.85 2.64
C LEU A 199 -10.49 20.21 2.94
N LYS A 200 -11.27 19.31 3.55
CA LYS A 200 -12.62 19.63 4.06
C LYS A 200 -12.62 20.73 5.13
N VAL A 201 -11.58 20.76 5.95
CA VAL A 201 -11.44 21.74 7.03
C VAL A 201 -10.60 22.93 6.58
N ARG A 202 -9.58 22.70 5.76
CA ARG A 202 -8.60 23.70 5.31
C ARG A 202 -8.54 23.72 3.78
N ALA A 203 -9.57 24.28 3.18
CA ALA A 203 -9.73 24.35 1.73
C ALA A 203 -8.56 25.04 1.00
N SER A 204 -7.77 25.88 1.70
CA SER A 204 -6.56 26.50 1.16
C SER A 204 -5.37 25.54 0.96
N GLY A 205 -5.44 24.28 1.39
CA GLY A 205 -4.47 23.25 0.98
C GLY A 205 -3.06 23.33 1.57
N ARG A 206 -2.75 24.27 2.48
CA ARG A 206 -1.44 24.34 3.16
C ARG A 206 -1.18 23.13 4.07
N MET A 207 -2.25 22.47 4.53
CA MET A 207 -2.20 21.07 4.97
C MET A 207 -2.87 20.25 3.86
N PRO A 208 -2.09 19.62 2.96
CA PRO A 208 -2.64 18.82 1.88
C PRO A 208 -3.14 17.46 2.40
N SER A 209 -3.96 16.77 1.62
CA SER A 209 -4.24 15.36 1.88
C SER A 209 -3.06 14.50 1.43
N LEU A 210 -2.53 13.69 2.34
CA LEU A 210 -1.54 12.65 2.03
C LEU A 210 -2.19 11.34 1.57
N ARG A 211 -3.52 11.34 1.36
CA ARG A 211 -4.32 10.19 0.92
C ARG A 211 -4.20 8.98 1.85
N LEU A 212 -4.10 9.26 3.15
CA LEU A 212 -4.00 8.24 4.18
C LEU A 212 -5.30 7.45 4.25
N SER A 213 -5.17 6.14 4.46
CA SER A 213 -6.30 5.33 4.92
C SER A 213 -6.70 5.74 6.34
N SER A 214 -7.86 5.32 6.81
CA SER A 214 -8.26 5.51 8.22
C SER A 214 -7.30 4.85 9.20
N ALA A 215 -6.84 3.65 8.87
CA ALA A 215 -5.87 2.94 9.69
C ALA A 215 -4.56 3.72 9.79
N ASP A 216 -4.00 4.19 8.67
CA ASP A 216 -2.73 4.94 8.67
C ASP A 216 -2.87 6.30 9.36
N ALA A 217 -3.98 7.01 9.09
CA ALA A 217 -4.28 8.27 9.76
C ALA A 217 -4.46 8.07 11.28
N GLY A 218 -5.08 6.97 11.70
CA GLY A 218 -5.25 6.58 13.09
C GLY A 218 -3.93 6.33 13.78
N LYS A 219 -3.05 5.52 13.18
CA LYS A 219 -1.69 5.27 13.68
C LYS A 219 -0.90 6.56 13.83
N ILE A 220 -0.91 7.44 12.83
CA ILE A 220 -0.25 8.75 12.93
C ILE A 220 -0.88 9.61 14.03
N ALA A 221 -2.20 9.60 14.18
CA ALA A 221 -2.88 10.32 15.26
C ALA A 221 -2.47 9.79 16.64
N GLN A 222 -2.35 8.47 16.82
CA GLN A 222 -1.85 7.85 18.04
C GLN A 222 -0.43 8.31 18.37
N TYR A 223 0.45 8.35 17.37
CA TYR A 223 1.82 8.85 17.54
C TYR A 223 1.86 10.33 17.93
N LEU A 224 1.10 11.18 17.22
CA LEU A 224 1.05 12.63 17.48
C LEU A 224 0.35 12.97 18.80
N LEU A 225 -0.45 12.05 19.34
CA LEU A 225 -1.17 12.17 20.62
C LEU A 225 -0.66 11.17 21.65
N GLN A 226 0.59 10.70 21.51
CA GLN A 226 1.12 9.66 22.40
C GLN A 226 1.14 10.07 23.87
N ASP A 227 1.18 11.36 24.17
CA ASP A 227 1.16 11.89 25.53
C ASP A 227 -0.25 12.25 26.02
N LEU A 228 -1.30 11.83 25.30
CA LEU A 228 -2.68 12.06 25.69
C LEU A 228 -3.03 11.30 26.98
N ASP A 229 -3.31 12.06 28.02
CA ASP A 229 -3.74 11.57 29.34
C ASP A 229 -5.26 11.72 29.50
N VAL A 230 -6.02 10.79 28.90
CA VAL A 230 -7.48 10.76 29.02
C VAL A 230 -7.90 9.37 29.50
N GLU A 231 -8.45 9.31 30.72
CA GLU A 231 -9.17 8.13 31.21
C GLU A 231 -10.46 7.97 30.40
N VAL A 232 -10.47 7.02 29.45
CA VAL A 232 -11.68 6.67 28.71
C VAL A 232 -12.26 5.39 29.35
N PRO A 233 -13.46 5.43 29.95
CA PRO A 233 -14.08 4.32 30.67
C PRO A 233 -14.42 3.15 29.75
N ALA A 234 -14.14 1.91 30.16
CA ALA A 234 -14.29 0.68 29.36
C ALA A 234 -15.61 0.63 28.57
N ASN A 235 -15.58 0.10 27.35
CA ASN A 235 -16.73 0.13 26.45
C ASN A 235 -17.14 -1.22 25.86
N LEU A 236 -16.39 -2.29 26.18
CA LEU A 236 -16.66 -3.66 25.77
C LEU A 236 -16.54 -4.56 27.00
N GLN A 237 -17.43 -5.54 27.11
CA GLN A 237 -17.16 -6.71 27.95
C GLN A 237 -16.35 -7.69 27.14
N TYR A 238 -15.42 -8.40 27.79
CA TYR A 238 -14.72 -9.51 27.19
C TYR A 238 -14.90 -10.79 28.01
N ALA A 239 -14.83 -11.91 27.31
CA ALA A 239 -14.70 -13.24 27.88
C ALA A 239 -13.52 -13.96 27.21
N TYR A 240 -12.57 -14.39 28.02
CA TYR A 240 -11.35 -15.09 27.63
C TYR A 240 -11.49 -16.59 27.84
N TYR A 241 -11.10 -17.39 26.85
CA TYR A 241 -11.22 -18.83 26.84
C TYR A 241 -9.89 -19.49 26.47
N GLU A 242 -9.66 -20.68 27.01
CA GLU A 242 -8.52 -21.52 26.66
C GLU A 242 -9.03 -22.95 26.44
N GLU A 243 -8.75 -23.53 25.27
CA GLU A 243 -9.03 -24.93 24.96
C GLU A 243 -7.86 -25.51 24.15
N PRO A 244 -7.55 -26.81 24.26
CA PRO A 244 -6.51 -27.41 23.45
C PRO A 244 -6.96 -27.53 21.99
N ASN A 245 -6.08 -27.15 21.05
CA ASN A 245 -6.24 -27.32 19.60
C ASN A 245 -7.42 -26.54 19.01
N PHE A 246 -7.48 -25.22 19.24
CA PHE A 246 -8.39 -24.40 18.44
C PHE A 246 -8.00 -24.49 16.96
N SER A 247 -8.91 -25.00 16.14
CA SER A 247 -8.75 -25.07 14.68
C SER A 247 -9.89 -24.39 13.92
N LYS A 248 -10.90 -23.92 14.66
CA LYS A 248 -12.12 -23.24 14.18
C LYS A 248 -12.82 -22.57 15.37
N LEU A 249 -13.66 -21.58 15.07
CA LEU A 249 -14.47 -20.88 16.07
C LEU A 249 -15.36 -21.88 16.83
N PRO A 250 -15.26 -21.93 18.17
CA PRO A 250 -16.08 -22.82 18.97
C PRO A 250 -17.50 -22.28 19.12
N ASP A 251 -18.39 -23.14 19.61
CA ASP A 251 -19.65 -22.68 20.18
C ASP A 251 -19.39 -22.17 21.60
N PHE A 252 -19.17 -20.86 21.73
CA PHE A 252 -18.85 -20.20 23.00
C PHE A 252 -19.92 -20.37 24.08
N SER A 253 -21.17 -20.68 23.70
CA SER A 253 -22.23 -20.98 24.68
C SER A 253 -22.01 -22.28 25.44
N LYS A 254 -21.16 -23.18 24.92
CA LYS A 254 -20.77 -24.45 25.53
C LYS A 254 -19.47 -24.38 26.31
N LEU A 255 -18.75 -23.27 26.24
CA LEU A 255 -17.48 -23.07 26.93
C LEU A 255 -17.68 -22.23 28.19
N THR A 256 -16.82 -22.46 29.18
CA THR A 256 -16.76 -21.62 30.38
C THR A 256 -15.56 -20.67 30.22
N PRO A 257 -15.75 -19.34 30.32
CA PRO A 257 -14.64 -18.43 30.23
C PRO A 257 -13.68 -18.61 31.41
N LYS A 258 -12.38 -18.58 31.12
CA LYS A 258 -11.30 -18.54 32.11
C LYS A 258 -11.32 -17.22 32.88
N GLU A 259 -11.60 -16.14 32.17
CA GLU A 259 -11.67 -14.79 32.71
C GLU A 259 -12.73 -13.98 31.96
N THR A 260 -13.38 -13.07 32.67
CA THR A 260 -14.24 -12.06 32.07
C THR A 260 -13.87 -10.73 32.66
N GLY A 261 -13.92 -9.68 31.85
CA GLY A 261 -13.66 -8.35 32.32
C GLY A 261 -14.18 -7.29 31.37
N GLU A 262 -13.73 -6.08 31.58
CA GLU A 262 -14.06 -4.95 30.73
C GLU A 262 -12.80 -4.54 29.97
N THR A 263 -13.00 -4.20 28.71
CA THR A 263 -11.93 -3.75 27.82
C THR A 263 -12.43 -2.60 26.97
N MET A 264 -11.50 -2.13 26.16
CA MET A 264 -11.54 -0.85 25.52
C MET A 264 -11.53 -0.94 23.99
N SER A 265 -11.16 -2.12 23.49
CA SER A 265 -11.01 -2.49 22.08
C SER A 265 -11.02 -4.01 21.97
N PHE A 266 -10.91 -4.52 20.74
CA PHE A 266 -10.69 -5.95 20.48
C PHE A 266 -9.21 -6.31 20.71
N ASP A 267 -8.71 -6.04 21.92
CA ASP A 267 -7.29 -6.21 22.27
C ASP A 267 -6.98 -7.68 22.54
N LEU A 268 -6.07 -8.25 21.73
CA LEU A 268 -5.58 -9.61 21.94
C LEU A 268 -4.63 -9.71 23.13
N GLY A 269 -4.03 -8.60 23.59
CA GLY A 269 -3.13 -8.57 24.75
C GLY A 269 -3.79 -8.94 26.09
N ILE A 270 -5.11 -9.09 26.10
CA ILE A 270 -5.88 -9.66 27.22
C ILE A 270 -5.55 -11.15 27.41
N ALA A 271 -5.17 -11.85 26.34
CA ALA A 271 -4.85 -13.26 26.41
C ALA A 271 -3.59 -13.52 27.25
N HIS A 272 -3.67 -14.51 28.13
CA HIS A 272 -2.53 -14.93 28.96
C HIS A 272 -1.55 -15.85 28.23
N ARG A 273 -1.90 -16.26 27.01
CA ARG A 273 -1.18 -17.21 26.17
C ARG A 273 -1.06 -16.65 24.76
N LYS A 274 0.00 -17.04 24.07
CA LYS A 274 0.22 -16.71 22.65
C LYS A 274 -0.55 -17.61 21.68
N ASP A 275 -0.86 -18.83 22.10
CA ASP A 275 -1.54 -19.81 21.26
C ASP A 275 -2.66 -20.49 22.06
N ASN A 276 -3.65 -21.01 21.33
CA ASN A 276 -4.78 -21.78 21.86
C ASN A 276 -5.63 -20.98 22.85
N PHE A 277 -5.99 -19.76 22.45
CA PHE A 277 -6.94 -18.95 23.19
C PHE A 277 -8.06 -18.43 22.30
N ALA A 278 -9.15 -18.00 22.92
CA ALA A 278 -10.22 -17.30 22.24
C ALA A 278 -10.76 -16.14 23.08
N LEU A 279 -11.27 -15.13 22.39
CA LEU A 279 -11.85 -13.93 22.99
C LEU A 279 -13.23 -13.69 22.38
N VAL A 280 -14.17 -13.35 23.25
CA VAL A 280 -15.48 -12.83 22.88
C VAL A 280 -15.57 -11.43 23.42
N PHE A 281 -15.96 -10.47 22.58
CA PHE A 281 -16.20 -9.09 22.94
C PHE A 281 -17.65 -8.71 22.68
N GLU A 282 -18.28 -8.04 23.64
CA GLU A 282 -19.67 -7.63 23.55
C GLU A 282 -19.85 -6.15 23.95
N GLY A 283 -20.75 -5.46 23.26
CA GLY A 283 -21.10 -4.08 23.56
C GLY A 283 -22.22 -3.55 22.65
N PHE A 284 -22.43 -2.24 22.65
CA PHE A 284 -23.46 -1.55 21.87
C PHE A 284 -22.84 -0.58 20.86
N LEU A 285 -22.93 -0.89 19.57
CA LEU A 285 -22.47 -0.07 18.47
C LEU A 285 -23.43 1.09 18.20
N ASN A 286 -22.95 2.33 18.28
CA ASN A 286 -23.74 3.53 17.98
C ASN A 286 -23.63 3.94 16.51
N ILE A 287 -24.76 3.94 15.81
CA ILE A 287 -24.89 4.38 14.43
C ILE A 287 -25.51 5.78 14.39
N GLY A 288 -24.76 6.74 13.86
CA GLY A 288 -25.21 8.13 13.77
C GLY A 288 -26.06 8.44 12.53
N GLN A 289 -25.93 7.64 11.46
CA GLN A 289 -26.60 7.86 10.18
C GLN A 289 -27.16 6.56 9.62
N GLU A 290 -28.38 6.58 9.09
CA GLU A 290 -28.96 5.43 8.39
C GLU A 290 -28.15 5.11 7.12
N GLY A 291 -27.89 3.83 6.86
CA GLY A 291 -27.45 3.37 5.55
C GLY A 291 -26.83 1.97 5.55
N GLU A 292 -26.19 1.63 4.43
CA GLU A 292 -25.45 0.37 4.28
C GLU A 292 -24.05 0.52 4.85
N TYR A 293 -23.71 -0.36 5.80
CA TYR A 293 -22.40 -0.46 6.42
C TYR A 293 -21.71 -1.75 5.97
N THR A 294 -20.42 -1.68 5.63
CA THR A 294 -19.60 -2.86 5.32
C THR A 294 -18.62 -3.05 6.46
N PHE A 295 -18.77 -4.12 7.24
CA PHE A 295 -17.84 -4.47 8.30
C PHE A 295 -16.72 -5.33 7.74
N HIS A 296 -15.50 -5.10 8.21
CA HIS A 296 -14.28 -5.82 7.86
C HIS A 296 -13.68 -6.41 9.14
N ILE A 297 -13.41 -7.71 9.10
CA ILE A 297 -12.63 -8.43 10.12
C ILE A 297 -11.33 -8.88 9.45
N ASP A 298 -10.21 -8.44 10.00
CA ASP A 298 -8.85 -8.77 9.55
C ASP A 298 -8.19 -9.59 10.66
N SER A 299 -8.12 -10.90 10.51
CA SER A 299 -7.61 -11.81 11.55
C SER A 299 -6.57 -12.78 11.01
N ASP A 300 -5.53 -13.09 11.80
CA ASP A 300 -4.61 -14.21 11.53
C ASP A 300 -5.41 -15.51 11.51
N ASP A 301 -6.00 -15.92 12.63
CA ASP A 301 -6.88 -17.10 12.67
C ASP A 301 -8.37 -16.71 12.61
N GLY A 302 -9.25 -17.42 13.32
CA GLY A 302 -10.69 -17.27 13.15
C GLY A 302 -11.29 -16.09 13.91
N SER A 303 -12.20 -15.38 13.26
CA SER A 303 -13.02 -14.33 13.82
C SER A 303 -14.43 -14.25 13.24
N ARG A 304 -15.38 -13.73 14.02
CA ARG A 304 -16.76 -13.50 13.59
C ARG A 304 -17.28 -12.18 14.15
N ILE A 305 -18.05 -11.45 13.36
CA ILE A 305 -18.78 -10.26 13.82
C ILE A 305 -20.28 -10.44 13.61
N GLU A 306 -21.03 -10.18 14.66
CA GLU A 306 -22.49 -10.21 14.70
C GLU A 306 -23.04 -8.85 15.13
N ILE A 307 -24.10 -8.41 14.45
CA ILE A 307 -24.81 -7.17 14.77
C ILE A 307 -26.30 -7.48 14.90
N ASP A 308 -26.89 -7.09 16.03
CA ASP A 308 -28.26 -7.43 16.42
C ASP A 308 -28.54 -8.95 16.29
N GLY A 309 -27.58 -9.76 16.72
CA GLY A 309 -27.63 -11.24 16.67
C GLY A 309 -27.53 -11.83 15.26
N LYS A 310 -27.22 -11.04 14.23
CA LYS A 310 -27.02 -11.53 12.86
C LYS A 310 -25.54 -11.55 12.51
N GLN A 311 -25.05 -12.69 12.06
CA GLN A 311 -23.70 -12.80 11.50
C GLN A 311 -23.55 -11.89 10.27
N VAL A 312 -22.65 -10.92 10.37
CA VAL A 312 -22.34 -9.99 9.28
C VAL A 312 -21.14 -10.52 8.49
N ALA A 313 -20.05 -10.90 9.15
CA ALA A 313 -18.87 -11.50 8.51
C ALA A 313 -18.27 -12.61 9.36
N ILE A 314 -17.65 -13.59 8.71
CA ILE A 314 -16.91 -14.70 9.33
C ILE A 314 -15.62 -14.96 8.57
N ASN A 315 -14.54 -15.16 9.30
CA ASN A 315 -13.24 -15.63 8.85
C ASN A 315 -12.90 -16.81 9.77
N ASP A 316 -12.83 -18.04 9.30
CA ASP A 316 -12.71 -19.19 10.22
C ASP A 316 -11.66 -20.18 9.70
N GLY A 317 -11.03 -20.91 10.63
CA GLY A 317 -9.89 -21.77 10.38
C GLY A 317 -8.55 -21.15 10.77
N ILE A 318 -7.48 -21.95 10.63
CA ILE A 318 -6.10 -21.49 10.86
C ILE A 318 -5.52 -20.96 9.55
N HIS A 319 -5.06 -19.72 9.52
CA HIS A 319 -4.47 -19.11 8.34
C HIS A 319 -3.58 -17.89 8.69
N PRO A 320 -2.81 -17.33 7.74
CA PRO A 320 -2.22 -16.02 7.93
C PRO A 320 -3.28 -14.91 7.86
N LYS A 321 -2.97 -13.70 8.34
CA LYS A 321 -3.88 -12.53 8.33
C LYS A 321 -4.64 -12.37 7.03
N GLN A 322 -5.95 -12.50 7.11
CA GLN A 322 -6.88 -12.33 6.01
C GLN A 322 -8.02 -11.40 6.37
N ARG A 323 -8.50 -10.62 5.39
CA ARG A 323 -9.70 -9.81 5.50
C ARG A 323 -10.92 -10.56 5.00
N ARG A 324 -11.97 -10.61 5.82
CA ARG A 324 -13.35 -10.94 5.41
C ARG A 324 -14.26 -9.77 5.69
N SER A 325 -15.36 -9.67 4.93
CA SER A 325 -16.23 -8.51 5.01
C SER A 325 -17.68 -8.86 4.75
N GLY A 326 -18.57 -8.09 5.34
CA GLY A 326 -20.01 -8.32 5.29
C GLY A 326 -20.79 -7.02 5.35
N LYS A 327 -21.95 -7.00 4.71
CA LYS A 327 -22.79 -5.80 4.61
C LYS A 327 -24.04 -5.94 5.45
N VAL A 328 -24.40 -4.86 6.15
CA VAL A 328 -25.67 -4.76 6.88
C VAL A 328 -26.19 -3.33 6.79
N ARG A 329 -27.51 -3.19 6.63
CA ARG A 329 -28.18 -1.89 6.66
C ARG A 329 -28.63 -1.57 8.07
N LEU A 330 -28.16 -0.46 8.63
CA LEU A 330 -28.42 -0.05 10.02
C LEU A 330 -29.18 1.27 10.07
N LYS A 331 -30.01 1.43 11.09
CA LYS A 331 -30.74 2.67 11.40
C LYS A 331 -29.95 3.48 12.44
N PRO A 332 -30.21 4.78 12.61
CA PRO A 332 -29.59 5.53 13.70
C PRO A 332 -29.99 4.94 15.06
N GLY A 333 -29.03 4.78 15.96
CA GLY A 333 -29.23 4.23 17.29
C GLY A 333 -28.17 3.21 17.73
N MET A 334 -28.42 2.60 18.88
CA MET A 334 -27.56 1.56 19.46
C MET A 334 -27.94 0.18 18.94
N HIS A 335 -26.95 -0.54 18.44
CA HIS A 335 -27.05 -1.91 17.93
C HIS A 335 -26.23 -2.86 18.80
N GLU A 336 -26.73 -4.06 19.05
CA GLU A 336 -25.97 -5.07 19.78
C GLU A 336 -24.80 -5.55 18.93
N LEU A 337 -23.60 -5.54 19.49
CA LEU A 337 -22.38 -5.97 18.83
C LEU A 337 -21.77 -7.13 19.58
N ARG A 338 -21.44 -8.19 18.85
CA ARG A 338 -20.65 -9.32 19.35
C ARG A 338 -19.53 -9.63 18.36
N VAL A 339 -18.30 -9.70 18.85
CA VAL A 339 -17.11 -10.01 18.07
C VAL A 339 -16.39 -11.17 18.72
N GLU A 340 -16.07 -12.19 17.95
CA GLU A 340 -15.41 -13.40 18.40
C GLU A 340 -14.07 -13.55 17.67
N TYR A 341 -13.06 -14.05 18.36
CA TYR A 341 -11.72 -14.33 17.85
C TYR A 341 -11.17 -15.62 18.49
N PHE A 342 -10.37 -16.39 17.76
CA PHE A 342 -9.49 -17.40 18.34
C PHE A 342 -8.10 -17.37 17.68
N GLU A 343 -7.10 -17.79 18.45
CA GLU A 343 -5.73 -18.06 18.01
C GLU A 343 -5.41 -19.55 18.22
N GLY A 344 -5.11 -20.25 17.14
CA GLY A 344 -4.66 -21.64 17.11
C GLY A 344 -3.14 -21.74 17.28
N GLY A 345 -2.39 -20.87 16.60
CA GLY A 345 -0.99 -20.58 16.88
C GLY A 345 -0.22 -19.96 15.71
N GLY A 346 0.76 -19.10 16.02
CA GLY A 346 1.44 -18.30 15.00
C GLY A 346 1.71 -16.86 15.43
N GLU A 347 1.47 -15.90 14.52
CA GLU A 347 1.55 -14.47 14.80
C GLU A 347 0.14 -13.90 15.00
N GLU A 348 -0.12 -13.20 16.10
CA GLU A 348 -1.48 -12.74 16.42
C GLU A 348 -1.76 -11.30 15.93
N GLU A 349 -2.67 -11.18 14.96
CA GLU A 349 -3.20 -9.91 14.47
C GLU A 349 -4.72 -9.94 14.36
N PHE A 350 -5.38 -8.90 14.90
CA PHE A 350 -6.82 -8.74 14.79
C PHE A 350 -7.23 -7.27 14.71
N ASP A 351 -7.95 -6.90 13.64
CA ASP A 351 -8.56 -5.59 13.47
C ASP A 351 -10.03 -5.74 13.04
N VAL A 352 -10.90 -4.87 13.58
CA VAL A 352 -12.30 -4.79 13.18
C VAL A 352 -12.64 -3.37 12.78
N THR A 353 -13.00 -3.18 11.51
CA THR A 353 -13.31 -1.86 10.94
C THR A 353 -14.62 -1.88 10.14
N PHE A 354 -15.13 -0.72 9.75
CA PHE A 354 -16.27 -0.63 8.84
C PHE A 354 -16.22 0.59 7.90
N ASP A 355 -16.82 0.43 6.73
CA ASP A 355 -17.20 1.50 5.81
C ASP A 355 -18.68 1.85 6.00
N GLY A 356 -19.07 3.12 5.79
CA GLY A 356 -20.47 3.55 5.92
C GLY A 356 -20.79 4.91 5.28
N PRO A 357 -22.06 5.37 5.38
CA PRO A 357 -22.50 6.70 4.95
C PRO A 357 -21.67 7.83 5.60
N GLY A 358 -21.70 9.02 5.00
CA GLY A 358 -20.96 10.18 5.51
C GLY A 358 -19.45 10.15 5.25
N GLY A 359 -18.96 9.15 4.50
CA GLY A 359 -17.56 9.03 4.13
C GLY A 359 -16.71 8.25 5.14
N LEU A 360 -17.34 7.52 6.07
CA LEU A 360 -16.65 6.57 6.94
C LEU A 360 -16.03 5.47 6.08
N ARG A 361 -14.71 5.30 6.18
CA ARG A 361 -13.95 4.26 5.48
C ARG A 361 -12.99 3.60 6.44
N ASN A 362 -13.01 2.28 6.58
CA ASN A 362 -12.21 1.50 7.52
C ASN A 362 -12.17 2.16 8.93
N ALA A 363 -13.30 2.67 9.41
CA ALA A 363 -13.41 3.22 10.76
C ALA A 363 -13.33 2.08 11.77
N TYR A 364 -12.57 2.22 12.86
CA TYR A 364 -12.46 1.17 13.87
C TYR A 364 -13.79 0.99 14.59
N VAL A 365 -14.33 -0.24 14.60
CA VAL A 365 -15.62 -0.52 15.24
C VAL A 365 -15.59 -0.12 16.71
N ALA A 366 -14.52 -0.46 17.44
CA ALA A 366 -14.40 -0.21 18.87
C ALA A 366 -14.56 1.27 19.27
N ASP A 367 -14.24 2.23 18.38
CA ASP A 367 -14.39 3.67 18.66
C ASP A 367 -15.87 4.13 18.62
N HIS A 368 -16.77 3.26 18.18
CA HIS A 368 -18.20 3.50 18.08
C HIS A 368 -19.02 2.63 19.06
N VAL A 369 -18.38 1.90 19.97
CA VAL A 369 -19.04 0.98 20.90
C VAL A 369 -19.16 1.58 22.30
N PHE A 370 -20.25 1.25 22.99
CA PHE A 370 -20.59 1.67 24.34
C PHE A 370 -20.96 0.46 25.21
N MET A 371 -20.73 0.57 26.53
CA MET A 371 -20.99 -0.52 27.48
C MET A 371 -22.49 -0.79 27.73
N LYS A 372 -23.36 0.22 27.56
CA LYS A 372 -24.79 0.13 27.87
C LYS A 372 -25.65 0.68 26.74
N LYS A 373 -26.87 0.13 26.62
CA LYS A 373 -27.91 0.51 25.64
C LYS A 373 -28.56 1.88 25.91
N GLU A 374 -28.26 2.51 27.06
CA GLU A 374 -28.77 3.82 27.45
C GLU A 374 -27.76 4.94 27.20
N THR A 375 -28.27 6.11 26.81
CA THR A 375 -27.51 7.34 26.64
C THR A 375 -26.77 7.69 27.93
N ALA A 376 -25.48 8.00 27.81
CA ALA A 376 -24.65 8.56 28.87
C ALA A 376 -25.36 9.71 29.62
N SER A 377 -26.06 9.39 30.69
CA SER A 377 -26.35 10.27 31.81
C SER A 377 -25.56 9.72 32.98
N ASP A 378 -24.70 10.58 33.53
CA ASP A 378 -24.12 10.53 34.88
C ASP A 378 -22.59 10.42 35.01
N GLU A 379 -21.83 10.20 33.93
CA GLU A 379 -20.37 10.47 33.94
C GLU A 379 -19.98 11.84 33.32
N ALA A 380 -20.97 12.61 32.85
CA ALA A 380 -20.81 13.90 32.18
C ALA A 380 -20.35 15.06 33.10
N ASN A 381 -19.87 14.79 34.32
CA ASN A 381 -19.53 15.83 35.29
C ASN A 381 -18.10 16.39 35.17
N LYS A 382 -17.44 16.21 34.01
CA LYS A 382 -16.15 16.84 33.67
C LYS A 382 -16.12 17.56 32.30
N SER A 383 -17.19 17.53 31.49
CA SER A 383 -17.22 18.14 30.16
C SER A 383 -17.77 19.57 30.17
N PHE A 384 -17.16 20.47 29.40
CA PHE A 384 -17.64 21.84 29.14
C PHE A 384 -19.15 21.88 28.80
N GLN A 385 -19.94 22.59 29.60
CA GLN A 385 -21.38 22.72 29.39
C GLN A 385 -21.68 23.96 28.53
N VAL A 386 -22.38 23.76 27.42
CA VAL A 386 -22.75 24.83 26.49
C VAL A 386 -23.92 25.64 27.05
N ASP A 387 -23.73 26.95 27.23
CA ASP A 387 -24.77 27.90 27.64
C ASP A 387 -25.47 28.50 26.39
N PRO A 388 -26.78 28.24 26.18
CA PRO A 388 -27.52 28.75 25.02
C PRO A 388 -27.53 30.28 24.87
N GLN A 389 -27.52 31.04 25.98
CA GLN A 389 -27.50 32.50 25.91
C GLN A 389 -26.16 33.01 25.39
N ARG A 390 -25.07 32.37 25.81
CA ARG A 390 -23.71 32.67 25.33
C ARG A 390 -23.52 32.23 23.89
N VAL A 391 -24.14 31.13 23.46
CA VAL A 391 -24.15 30.68 22.06
C VAL A 391 -24.71 31.77 21.15
N GLU A 392 -25.86 32.35 21.48
CA GLU A 392 -26.48 33.37 20.62
C GLU A 392 -25.65 34.67 20.59
N LYS A 393 -25.13 35.10 21.74
CA LYS A 393 -24.19 36.24 21.80
C LYS A 393 -22.93 35.97 20.98
N GLY A 394 -22.35 34.78 21.11
CA GLY A 394 -21.16 34.36 20.39
C GLY A 394 -21.39 34.31 18.89
N ARG A 395 -22.55 33.85 18.43
CA ARG A 395 -22.95 33.86 17.02
C ARG A 395 -22.97 35.28 16.44
N VAL A 396 -23.52 36.25 17.17
CA VAL A 396 -23.52 37.66 16.77
C VAL A 396 -22.10 38.24 16.78
N GLN A 397 -21.35 37.99 17.86
CA GLN A 397 -19.96 38.46 18.01
C GLN A 397 -19.02 37.87 16.97
N PHE A 398 -19.25 36.64 16.50
CA PHE A 398 -18.46 36.02 15.44
C PHE A 398 -18.48 36.85 14.15
N VAL A 399 -19.63 37.45 13.83
CA VAL A 399 -19.77 38.32 12.66
C VAL A 399 -19.27 39.72 12.96
N SER A 400 -19.70 40.34 14.07
CA SER A 400 -19.37 41.74 14.36
C SER A 400 -17.91 41.98 14.74
N LEU A 401 -17.22 40.97 15.29
CA LEU A 401 -15.78 41.00 15.53
C LEU A 401 -14.96 40.55 14.30
N GLY A 402 -15.62 40.31 13.15
CA GLY A 402 -14.98 40.03 11.87
C GLY A 402 -14.39 38.63 11.72
N CYS A 403 -14.72 37.66 12.57
CA CYS A 403 -14.26 36.27 12.41
C CYS A 403 -14.74 35.67 11.07
N ALA A 404 -15.97 36.01 10.68
CA ALA A 404 -16.58 35.59 9.41
C ALA A 404 -15.88 36.16 8.16
N ASN A 405 -15.02 37.17 8.28
CA ASN A 405 -14.25 37.71 7.15
C ASN A 405 -13.15 36.76 6.68
N CYS A 406 -12.72 35.82 7.55
CA CYS A 406 -11.69 34.83 7.24
C CYS A 406 -12.22 33.40 7.29
N HIS A 407 -13.08 33.10 8.28
CA HIS A 407 -13.58 31.75 8.55
C HIS A 407 -14.97 31.52 7.96
N SER A 408 -15.14 30.39 7.27
CA SER A 408 -16.46 29.88 6.90
C SER A 408 -17.15 29.24 8.13
N MET A 409 -18.46 29.45 8.25
CA MET A 409 -19.26 29.00 9.40
C MET A 409 -20.73 28.82 9.02
N GLY A 410 -21.09 27.66 8.47
CA GLY A 410 -22.42 27.36 7.97
C GLY A 410 -22.91 28.43 7.00
N ASP A 411 -24.12 28.94 7.24
CA ASP A 411 -24.74 29.99 6.42
C ASP A 411 -24.41 31.42 6.90
N LEU A 412 -23.53 31.60 7.90
CA LEU A 412 -23.16 32.93 8.37
C LEU A 412 -22.36 33.67 7.30
N LYS A 413 -22.80 34.90 7.00
CA LYS A 413 -22.14 35.79 6.04
C LYS A 413 -21.23 36.79 6.77
N PRO A 414 -20.09 37.18 6.16
CA PRO A 414 -19.25 38.25 6.69
C PRO A 414 -20.01 39.58 6.72
N ASP A 415 -19.73 40.39 7.74
CA ASP A 415 -20.13 41.80 7.75
C ASP A 415 -19.06 42.60 7.01
N PRO A 416 -19.37 43.19 5.85
CA PRO A 416 -18.40 43.92 5.04
C PRO A 416 -17.82 45.14 5.76
N ASN A 417 -18.44 45.62 6.86
CA ASN A 417 -17.96 46.76 7.63
C ASN A 417 -17.14 46.38 8.87
N ALA A 418 -17.14 45.10 9.27
CA ALA A 418 -16.35 44.63 10.40
C ALA A 418 -14.86 44.57 10.03
N LEU A 419 -13.99 45.15 10.86
CA LEU A 419 -12.52 45.15 10.67
C LEU A 419 -12.03 45.70 9.30
N LEU A 420 -12.70 46.71 8.74
CA LEU A 420 -12.20 47.41 7.55
C LEU A 420 -11.01 48.32 7.89
N GLY A 421 -9.94 48.20 7.11
CA GLY A 421 -8.78 49.08 7.16
C GLY A 421 -8.66 49.97 5.91
N PRO A 422 -7.78 50.99 5.92
CA PRO A 422 -7.43 51.72 4.70
C PRO A 422 -6.90 50.76 3.64
N SER A 423 -7.14 51.04 2.37
CA SER A 423 -6.61 50.17 1.32
C SER A 423 -5.09 50.19 1.22
N PHE A 424 -4.51 49.21 0.51
CA PHE A 424 -3.05 49.15 0.31
C PHE A 424 -2.45 50.45 -0.25
N ALA A 425 -3.19 51.16 -1.12
CA ALA A 425 -2.75 52.43 -1.68
C ALA A 425 -2.61 53.55 -0.61
N SER A 426 -3.47 53.52 0.42
CA SER A 426 -3.57 54.56 1.45
C SER A 426 -2.99 54.15 2.82
N LEU A 427 -2.49 52.92 2.95
CA LEU A 427 -2.03 52.36 4.23
C LEU A 427 -0.82 53.12 4.81
N ASP A 428 -0.88 53.50 6.09
CA ASP A 428 0.26 54.04 6.84
C ASP A 428 1.13 52.88 7.36
N LEU A 429 2.40 52.81 6.92
CA LEU A 429 3.30 51.71 7.25
C LEU A 429 3.84 51.74 8.68
N ALA A 430 3.62 52.83 9.42
CA ALA A 430 4.02 52.97 10.81
C ALA A 430 2.90 52.62 11.81
N LYS A 431 1.69 52.29 11.34
CA LYS A 431 0.49 52.09 12.16
C LYS A 431 -0.16 50.72 11.92
N GLY A 432 -1.17 50.42 12.73
CA GLY A 432 -1.96 49.18 12.63
C GLY A 432 -1.10 47.94 12.82
N CYS A 433 -1.35 46.91 12.00
CA CYS A 433 -0.66 45.61 12.10
C CYS A 433 0.86 45.69 11.87
N LEU A 434 1.37 46.76 11.23
CA LEU A 434 2.79 46.96 10.96
C LEU A 434 3.52 47.74 12.07
N ALA A 435 2.79 48.27 13.05
CA ALA A 435 3.40 48.88 14.22
C ALA A 435 4.11 47.82 15.09
N GLU A 436 5.09 48.24 15.87
CA GLU A 436 5.77 47.35 16.83
C GLU A 436 4.81 46.87 17.94
N SER A 437 3.83 47.70 18.28
CA SER A 437 2.73 47.37 19.20
C SER A 437 1.40 47.80 18.57
N PRO A 438 0.70 46.89 17.87
CA PRO A 438 -0.57 47.20 17.23
C PRO A 438 -1.65 47.57 18.25
N GLU A 439 -2.29 48.73 18.08
CA GLU A 439 -3.46 49.16 18.83
C GLU A 439 -4.69 49.15 17.91
N ASN A 440 -5.82 48.63 18.37
CA ASN A 440 -7.09 48.54 17.60
C ASN A 440 -6.94 47.88 16.21
N ALA A 441 -6.00 46.93 16.09
CA ALA A 441 -5.75 46.17 14.87
C ALA A 441 -5.37 44.72 15.22
N PRO A 442 -5.59 43.75 14.31
CA PRO A 442 -5.16 42.37 14.53
C PRO A 442 -3.65 42.28 14.80
N ASN A 443 -3.27 41.62 15.91
CA ASN A 443 -1.88 41.44 16.29
C ASN A 443 -1.34 40.10 15.81
N TYR A 444 -0.54 40.15 14.74
CA TYR A 444 0.14 38.97 14.18
C TYR A 444 1.45 38.62 14.89
N GLN A 445 1.93 39.44 15.84
CA GLN A 445 3.29 39.33 16.42
C GLN A 445 4.39 39.24 15.35
N LEU A 446 4.26 40.03 14.28
CA LEU A 446 5.21 40.03 13.17
C LEU A 446 6.64 40.30 13.65
N THR A 447 7.60 39.54 13.13
CA THR A 447 9.02 39.84 13.36
C THR A 447 9.45 41.12 12.64
N ALA A 448 10.58 41.71 13.04
CA ALA A 448 11.11 42.89 12.35
C ALA A 448 11.33 42.65 10.85
N GLY A 449 11.88 41.47 10.48
CA GLY A 449 12.08 41.10 9.08
C GLY A 449 10.78 40.93 8.30
N GLN A 450 9.73 40.37 8.92
CA GLN A 450 8.40 40.25 8.30
C GLN A 450 7.73 41.62 8.11
N ARG A 451 7.83 42.52 9.09
CA ARG A 451 7.33 43.91 8.95
C ARG A 451 8.04 44.63 7.80
N GLN A 452 9.35 44.49 7.68
CA GLN A 452 10.13 45.08 6.59
C GLN A 452 9.72 44.52 5.23
N ALA A 453 9.56 43.20 5.10
CA ALA A 453 9.12 42.57 3.85
C ALA A 453 7.71 43.03 3.45
N LEU A 454 6.76 43.05 4.39
CA LEU A 454 5.41 43.57 4.17
C LEU A 454 5.43 45.04 3.72
N ALA A 455 6.22 45.88 4.39
CA ALA A 455 6.39 47.28 4.02
C ALA A 455 6.97 47.43 2.60
N ALA A 456 7.95 46.62 2.22
CA ALA A 456 8.52 46.59 0.88
C ALA A 456 7.48 46.21 -0.18
N ALA A 457 6.66 45.19 0.09
CA ALA A 457 5.59 44.76 -0.81
C ALA A 457 4.49 45.82 -0.99
N ILE A 458 4.08 46.47 0.10
CA ILE A 458 3.06 47.53 0.05
C ILE A 458 3.61 48.76 -0.69
N ASN A 459 4.85 49.17 -0.43
CA ASN A 459 5.48 50.27 -1.16
C ASN A 459 5.61 49.97 -2.66
N HIS A 460 6.03 48.75 -3.01
CA HIS A 460 6.07 48.30 -4.40
C HIS A 460 4.70 48.46 -5.07
N ARG A 461 3.61 48.07 -4.38
CA ARG A 461 2.23 48.21 -4.87
C ARG A 461 1.76 49.65 -5.01
N LYS A 462 2.19 50.54 -4.12
CA LYS A 462 1.88 51.98 -4.24
C LYS A 462 2.55 52.63 -5.45
N GLN A 463 3.71 52.11 -5.85
CA GLN A 463 4.52 52.66 -6.94
C GLN A 463 4.21 52.04 -8.30
N SER A 464 3.74 50.79 -8.34
CA SER A 464 3.45 50.07 -9.57
C SER A 464 1.96 50.11 -9.91
N ASP A 465 1.60 50.55 -11.12
CA ASP A 465 0.43 50.01 -11.81
C ASP A 465 0.68 48.50 -11.90
N ALA A 466 -0.02 47.68 -11.11
CA ALA A 466 0.35 46.29 -10.84
C ALA A 466 0.58 45.46 -12.12
N LYS A 467 1.82 45.45 -12.64
CA LYS A 467 2.17 44.68 -13.83
C LYS A 467 2.02 43.19 -13.48
N PRO A 468 1.34 42.39 -14.33
CA PRO A 468 1.23 40.95 -14.10
C PRO A 468 2.61 40.31 -13.95
N TRP A 469 2.75 39.39 -13.00
CA TRP A 469 3.97 38.61 -12.85
C TRP A 469 4.27 37.80 -14.11
N LYS A 470 5.56 37.66 -14.43
CA LYS A 470 6.02 36.74 -15.46
C LYS A 470 5.64 35.29 -15.10
N PRO A 471 5.45 34.39 -16.08
CA PRO A 471 5.06 33.00 -15.80
C PRO A 471 5.98 32.30 -14.78
N TRP A 472 7.31 32.47 -14.88
CA TRP A 472 8.25 31.87 -13.94
C TRP A 472 8.09 32.40 -12.50
N GLN A 473 7.75 33.67 -12.33
CA GLN A 473 7.47 34.26 -11.01
C GLN A 473 6.20 33.65 -10.40
N LYS A 474 5.17 33.38 -11.23
CA LYS A 474 3.94 32.69 -10.80
C LYS A 474 4.23 31.25 -10.36
N VAL A 475 5.09 30.53 -11.07
CA VAL A 475 5.54 29.18 -10.69
C VAL A 475 6.30 29.21 -9.37
N GLN A 476 7.33 30.05 -9.26
CA GLN A 476 8.10 30.18 -8.03
C GLN A 476 7.19 30.53 -6.86
N ARG A 477 6.25 31.46 -7.06
CA ARG A 477 5.26 31.79 -6.04
C ARG A 477 4.48 30.57 -5.57
N HIS A 478 3.90 29.81 -6.49
CA HIS A 478 3.11 28.63 -6.13
C HIS A 478 3.96 27.60 -5.38
N MET A 479 5.17 27.31 -5.88
CA MET A 479 6.06 26.33 -5.27
C MET A 479 6.48 26.72 -3.84
N VAL A 480 6.71 28.01 -3.58
CA VAL A 480 6.99 28.52 -2.23
C VAL A 480 5.74 28.48 -1.35
N THR A 481 4.58 28.87 -1.88
CA THR A 481 3.30 28.93 -1.15
C THR A 481 2.86 27.55 -0.62
N PHE A 482 3.01 26.51 -1.44
CA PHE A 482 2.63 25.13 -1.10
C PHE A 482 3.80 24.29 -0.60
N ASN A 483 4.96 24.92 -0.34
CA ASN A 483 6.16 24.26 0.15
C ASN A 483 6.65 23.09 -0.74
N CYS A 484 6.38 23.14 -2.06
CA CYS A 484 6.81 22.11 -3.01
C CYS A 484 8.34 21.93 -2.99
N TYR A 485 9.07 23.00 -2.69
CA TYR A 485 10.53 23.01 -2.57
C TYR A 485 11.07 22.21 -1.38
N ALA A 486 10.24 21.75 -0.45
CA ALA A 486 10.66 20.83 0.61
C ALA A 486 11.08 19.45 0.06
N CYS A 487 10.45 19.02 -1.02
CA CYS A 487 10.69 17.71 -1.63
C CYS A 487 11.32 17.82 -3.01
N HIS A 488 10.90 18.82 -3.79
CA HIS A 488 11.30 18.99 -5.18
C HIS A 488 12.36 20.08 -5.33
N ASP A 489 13.36 19.79 -6.12
CA ASP A 489 14.22 20.81 -6.71
C ASP A 489 13.58 21.36 -8.00
N ARG A 490 13.80 22.64 -8.30
CA ARG A 490 13.61 23.22 -9.63
C ARG A 490 14.57 24.39 -9.82
N ASN A 491 15.41 24.31 -10.85
CA ASN A 491 16.41 25.33 -11.18
C ASN A 491 17.35 25.60 -10.00
N GLU A 492 17.81 24.55 -9.33
CA GLU A 492 18.70 24.62 -8.16
C GLU A 492 18.09 25.30 -6.93
N ILE A 493 16.76 25.49 -6.92
CA ILE A 493 16.00 25.97 -5.77
C ILE A 493 15.26 24.80 -5.13
N GLY A 494 15.42 24.65 -3.82
CA GLY A 494 14.71 23.65 -3.03
C GLY A 494 15.41 22.31 -2.96
N GLY A 495 14.62 21.23 -3.04
CA GLY A 495 15.09 19.86 -2.84
C GLY A 495 15.17 19.44 -1.36
N VAL A 496 15.29 18.13 -1.17
CA VAL A 496 15.45 17.48 0.13
C VAL A 496 16.80 17.87 0.74
N THR A 497 16.77 18.51 1.91
CA THR A 497 17.99 18.93 2.60
C THR A 497 18.72 17.73 3.22
N PRO A 498 20.03 17.83 3.52
CA PRO A 498 20.78 16.76 4.17
C PRO A 498 20.14 16.27 5.47
N GLU A 499 19.53 17.18 6.23
CA GLU A 499 18.88 16.88 7.51
C GLU A 499 17.60 16.05 7.34
N LEU A 500 16.84 16.29 6.27
CA LEU A 500 15.62 15.54 5.98
C LEU A 500 15.87 14.26 5.18
N ASN A 501 17.03 14.17 4.52
CA ASN A 501 17.36 13.11 3.58
C ASN A 501 17.20 11.70 4.17
N ALA A 502 17.52 11.51 5.44
CA ALA A 502 17.41 10.23 6.14
C ALA A 502 15.98 9.70 6.30
N PHE A 503 14.97 10.57 6.19
CA PHE A 503 13.55 10.21 6.34
C PHE A 503 12.84 9.89 5.02
N PHE A 504 13.54 10.02 3.89
CA PHE A 504 13.01 9.63 2.59
C PHE A 504 13.42 8.18 2.31
N HIS A 505 12.44 7.29 2.43
CA HIS A 505 12.63 5.85 2.38
C HIS A 505 12.08 5.21 1.09
N THR A 506 12.52 3.99 0.82
CA THR A 506 12.11 3.20 -0.35
C THR A 506 12.03 1.73 0.00
N THR A 507 11.13 1.00 -0.67
CA THR A 507 11.08 -0.47 -0.62
C THR A 507 12.10 -1.14 -1.55
N GLN A 508 12.88 -0.35 -2.32
CA GLN A 508 13.89 -0.82 -3.26
C GLN A 508 15.21 -0.07 -3.07
N ALA A 509 15.97 -0.46 -2.05
CA ALA A 509 17.22 0.21 -1.67
C ALA A 509 18.26 0.28 -2.81
N GLU A 510 18.25 -0.70 -3.72
CA GLU A 510 19.13 -0.78 -4.89
C GLU A 510 18.92 0.38 -5.89
N MET A 511 17.75 1.02 -5.88
CA MET A 511 17.46 2.23 -6.65
C MET A 511 18.07 3.49 -6.04
N GLY A 512 18.62 3.43 -4.82
CA GLY A 512 19.23 4.57 -4.12
C GLY A 512 18.31 5.80 -4.12
N ASP A 513 18.88 6.98 -4.39
CA ASP A 513 18.13 8.24 -4.42
C ASP A 513 16.99 8.25 -5.45
N GLU A 514 17.12 7.49 -6.54
CA GLU A 514 16.07 7.39 -7.56
C GLU A 514 14.80 6.68 -7.07
N GLY A 515 14.94 5.82 -6.06
CA GLY A 515 13.87 5.06 -5.42
C GLY A 515 13.16 5.82 -4.30
N ARG A 516 13.83 6.77 -3.66
CA ARG A 516 13.37 7.40 -2.41
C ARG A 516 13.15 8.91 -2.48
N ILE A 517 13.91 9.64 -3.29
CA ILE A 517 13.82 11.11 -3.39
C ILE A 517 12.85 11.49 -4.52
N PRO A 518 11.84 12.34 -4.25
CA PRO A 518 10.95 12.86 -5.28
C PRO A 518 11.73 13.51 -6.44
N PRO A 519 11.27 13.35 -7.69
CA PRO A 519 12.02 13.82 -8.85
C PRO A 519 12.14 15.36 -8.87
N THR A 520 13.19 15.88 -9.49
CA THR A 520 13.23 17.31 -9.86
C THR A 520 12.04 17.68 -10.74
N LEU A 521 11.59 18.93 -10.59
CA LEU A 521 10.55 19.55 -11.41
C LEU A 521 11.15 20.44 -12.51
N GLU A 522 12.46 20.40 -12.75
CA GLU A 522 13.09 21.01 -13.92
C GLU A 522 12.56 20.37 -15.22
N GLY A 523 12.15 21.21 -16.19
CA GLY A 523 11.62 20.76 -17.49
C GLY A 523 10.35 19.92 -17.42
N VAL A 524 9.62 19.94 -16.29
CA VAL A 524 8.50 19.03 -16.04
C VAL A 524 7.30 19.28 -16.98
N GLY A 525 7.09 20.51 -17.43
CA GLY A 525 6.04 20.83 -18.42
C GLY A 525 6.31 20.28 -19.81
N ALA A 526 7.58 20.20 -20.23
CA ALA A 526 7.95 19.51 -21.46
C ALA A 526 7.78 18.00 -21.30
N LYS A 527 7.97 17.48 -20.08
CA LYS A 527 7.92 16.06 -19.76
C LYS A 527 6.52 15.47 -19.71
N LEU A 528 5.64 16.06 -18.92
CA LEU A 528 4.32 15.50 -18.64
C LEU A 528 3.26 16.15 -19.51
N THR A 529 2.27 15.37 -19.94
CA THR A 529 1.08 15.94 -20.57
C THR A 529 0.36 16.84 -19.56
N GLU A 530 -0.28 17.92 -20.04
CA GLU A 530 -0.99 18.84 -19.16
C GLU A 530 -2.10 18.11 -18.38
N THR A 531 -2.80 17.18 -19.03
CA THR A 531 -3.82 16.31 -18.40
C THR A 531 -3.23 15.49 -17.27
N TRP A 532 -2.06 14.87 -17.48
CA TRP A 532 -1.40 14.09 -16.43
C TRP A 532 -0.90 14.98 -15.29
N MET A 533 -0.35 16.15 -15.60
CA MET A 533 0.08 17.11 -14.60
C MET A 533 -1.07 17.54 -13.69
N LYS A 534 -2.23 17.88 -14.28
CA LYS A 534 -3.45 18.22 -13.52
C LYS A 534 -3.81 17.10 -12.57
N LYS A 535 -3.86 15.86 -13.07
CA LYS A 535 -4.13 14.66 -12.26
C LYS A 535 -3.15 14.52 -11.09
N VAL A 536 -1.84 14.60 -11.33
CA VAL A 536 -0.82 14.45 -10.26
C VAL A 536 -0.98 15.54 -9.20
N LEU A 537 -1.28 16.78 -9.59
CA LEU A 537 -1.43 17.91 -8.67
C LEU A 537 -2.75 17.86 -7.87
N SER A 538 -3.84 17.39 -8.47
CA SER A 538 -5.18 17.39 -7.84
C SER A 538 -5.58 16.06 -7.19
N GLU A 539 -4.95 14.96 -7.56
CA GLU A 539 -5.27 13.62 -7.06
C GLU A 539 -4.06 12.97 -6.38
N GLY A 540 -2.85 13.52 -6.51
CA GLY A 540 -1.60 12.83 -6.14
C GLY A 540 -1.26 11.70 -7.13
N ALA A 541 -0.13 11.03 -6.90
CA ALA A 541 0.35 9.94 -7.76
C ALA A 541 0.94 8.79 -6.95
N LYS A 542 0.67 7.54 -7.35
CA LYS A 542 1.27 6.31 -6.78
C LYS A 542 1.96 5.45 -7.85
N ASP A 543 2.32 6.06 -8.98
CA ASP A 543 2.96 5.34 -10.11
C ASP A 543 4.41 4.92 -9.81
N ARG A 544 4.95 5.31 -8.65
CA ARG A 544 6.24 4.88 -8.10
C ARG A 544 5.98 4.08 -6.82
N PRO A 545 5.52 2.82 -6.90
CA PRO A 545 5.11 2.04 -5.73
C PRO A 545 6.24 1.77 -4.73
N TYR A 546 7.49 2.02 -5.15
CA TYR A 546 8.69 1.84 -4.35
C TYR A 546 9.10 3.07 -3.53
N MET A 547 8.52 4.25 -3.79
CA MET A 547 8.79 5.46 -3.02
C MET A 547 7.74 5.55 -1.91
N GLN A 548 8.19 5.58 -0.64
CA GLN A 548 7.26 5.64 0.48
C GLN A 548 6.67 7.04 0.67
N THR A 549 7.42 8.09 0.34
CA THR A 549 6.91 9.47 0.37
C THR A 549 5.87 9.69 -0.72
N VAL A 550 4.70 10.19 -0.32
CA VAL A 550 3.55 10.37 -1.20
C VAL A 550 3.51 11.80 -1.75
N MET A 551 3.20 11.96 -3.05
CA MET A 551 2.90 13.27 -3.62
C MET A 551 1.56 13.77 -3.03
N PRO A 552 1.54 14.89 -2.28
CA PRO A 552 0.32 15.36 -1.62
C PRO A 552 -0.73 15.88 -2.61
N ASN A 553 -2.00 15.74 -2.23
CA ASN A 553 -3.12 16.40 -2.89
C ASN A 553 -3.39 17.77 -2.24
N PHE A 554 -3.11 18.85 -2.99
CA PHE A 554 -3.33 20.22 -2.54
C PHE A 554 -4.72 20.78 -2.93
N GLY A 555 -5.52 20.04 -3.70
CA GLY A 555 -6.80 20.46 -4.25
C GLY A 555 -6.66 21.31 -5.52
N TYR A 556 -7.45 21.00 -6.55
CA TYR A 556 -7.31 21.64 -7.87
C TYR A 556 -7.48 23.17 -7.84
N ALA A 557 -8.37 23.69 -6.98
CA ALA A 557 -8.57 25.13 -6.81
C ALA A 557 -7.29 25.88 -6.36
N ASN A 558 -6.36 25.18 -5.71
CA ASN A 558 -5.13 25.75 -5.17
C ASN A 558 -3.94 25.64 -6.14
N VAL A 559 -3.82 24.53 -6.88
CA VAL A 559 -2.64 24.22 -7.69
C VAL A 559 -2.92 23.99 -9.19
N GLY A 560 -4.18 24.05 -9.63
CA GLY A 560 -4.57 23.79 -11.02
C GLY A 560 -3.94 24.75 -12.03
N GLY A 561 -3.60 25.97 -11.60
CA GLY A 561 -2.90 26.96 -12.43
C GLY A 561 -1.43 26.64 -12.73
N LEU A 562 -0.81 25.67 -12.04
CA LEU A 562 0.59 25.30 -12.27
C LEU A 562 0.82 24.54 -13.58
N ALA A 563 -0.11 23.65 -13.96
CA ALA A 563 0.04 22.83 -15.16
C ALA A 563 0.25 23.64 -16.45
N PRO A 564 -0.59 24.64 -16.78
CA PRO A 564 -0.37 25.46 -17.98
C PRO A 564 0.91 26.32 -17.87
N LEU A 565 1.26 26.80 -16.68
CA LEU A 565 2.50 27.58 -16.49
C LEU A 565 3.75 26.72 -16.71
N PHE A 566 3.75 25.46 -16.26
CA PHE A 566 4.84 24.54 -16.56
C PHE A 566 4.93 24.27 -18.06
N ALA A 567 3.80 24.01 -18.73
CA ALA A 567 3.79 23.78 -20.18
C ALA A 567 4.28 25.00 -20.98
N GLU A 568 3.97 26.22 -20.54
CA GLU A 568 4.45 27.46 -21.15
C GLU A 568 5.97 27.65 -20.99
N LEU A 569 6.50 27.35 -19.80
CA LEU A 569 7.91 27.61 -19.46
C LEU A 569 8.85 26.50 -19.89
N ASP A 570 8.41 25.26 -19.78
CA ASP A 570 9.22 24.08 -20.03
C ASP A 570 8.89 23.57 -21.43
N THR A 571 9.68 23.98 -22.41
CA THR A 571 9.51 23.55 -23.80
C THR A 571 10.70 22.71 -24.27
N LEU A 572 10.42 21.81 -25.20
CA LEU A 572 11.44 21.10 -25.98
C LEU A 572 11.18 21.38 -27.47
N PRO A 573 12.21 21.33 -28.33
CA PRO A 573 12.01 21.36 -29.77
C PRO A 573 11.07 20.22 -30.19
N GLU A 574 10.09 20.55 -31.02
CA GLU A 574 9.20 19.56 -31.64
C GLU A 574 10.03 18.59 -32.50
N HIS A 575 9.75 17.30 -32.39
CA HIS A 575 10.40 16.31 -33.22
C HIS A 575 9.68 16.23 -34.57
N PRO A 576 10.39 16.29 -35.71
CA PRO A 576 9.77 16.07 -37.01
C PRO A 576 9.04 14.72 -37.06
N PRO A 577 7.93 14.60 -37.83
CA PRO A 577 7.22 13.34 -38.00
C PRO A 577 8.16 12.22 -38.46
N ILE A 578 8.13 11.09 -37.75
CA ILE A 578 8.95 9.92 -38.05
C ILE A 578 8.12 8.93 -38.87
N GLU A 579 8.52 8.74 -40.12
CA GLU A 579 7.94 7.71 -40.99
C GLU A 579 8.70 6.39 -40.87
N ILE A 580 7.97 5.30 -40.69
CA ILE A 580 8.52 3.93 -40.70
C ILE A 580 7.84 3.20 -41.86
N PRO A 581 8.57 2.78 -42.90
CA PRO A 581 7.99 2.19 -44.11
C PRO A 581 7.56 0.72 -43.89
N GLU A 582 6.70 0.49 -42.91
CA GLU A 582 6.20 -0.82 -42.48
C GLU A 582 4.73 -0.72 -42.04
N THR A 583 4.04 -1.85 -41.89
CA THR A 583 2.65 -1.85 -41.37
C THR A 583 2.63 -1.58 -39.86
N GLU A 584 1.58 -0.95 -39.34
CA GLU A 584 1.47 -0.63 -37.91
C GLU A 584 1.61 -1.88 -37.01
N GLY A 585 1.06 -3.02 -37.42
CA GLY A 585 1.25 -4.29 -36.71
C GLY A 585 2.72 -4.74 -36.65
N ARG A 586 3.48 -4.56 -37.75
CA ARG A 586 4.93 -4.86 -37.78
C ARG A 586 5.76 -3.86 -36.98
N ILE A 587 5.38 -2.58 -37.00
CA ILE A 587 6.01 -1.54 -36.18
C ILE A 587 5.84 -1.88 -34.70
N LYS A 588 4.62 -2.16 -34.26
CA LYS A 588 4.32 -2.54 -32.87
C LYS A 588 5.00 -3.85 -32.46
N ALA A 589 5.04 -4.86 -33.33
CA ALA A 589 5.77 -6.10 -33.07
C ALA A 589 7.28 -5.85 -32.90
N THR A 590 7.84 -4.93 -33.69
CA THR A 590 9.25 -4.51 -33.59
C THR A 590 9.50 -3.75 -32.27
N GLY A 591 8.62 -2.82 -31.90
CA GLY A 591 8.65 -2.14 -30.61
C GLY A 591 8.58 -3.12 -29.43
N ARG A 592 7.66 -4.09 -29.47
CA ARG A 592 7.53 -5.17 -28.49
C ARG A 592 8.84 -5.97 -28.35
N HIS A 593 9.47 -6.31 -29.46
CA HIS A 593 10.75 -7.02 -29.47
C HIS A 593 11.86 -6.20 -28.80
N MET A 594 11.93 -4.90 -29.11
CA MET A 594 12.90 -3.96 -28.54
C MET A 594 12.76 -3.77 -27.03
N VAL A 595 11.52 -3.71 -26.53
CA VAL A 595 11.19 -3.60 -25.11
C VAL A 595 11.54 -4.86 -24.30
N GLY A 596 11.52 -6.03 -24.94
CA GLY A 596 11.78 -7.33 -24.30
C GLY A 596 13.22 -7.55 -23.80
N ASP A 597 13.47 -8.72 -23.21
CA ASP A 597 14.73 -9.07 -22.53
C ASP A 597 15.96 -9.24 -23.45
N LYS A 598 15.73 -9.43 -24.76
CA LYS A 598 16.78 -9.76 -25.74
C LYS A 598 17.41 -8.56 -26.45
N VAL A 599 16.73 -7.42 -26.50
CA VAL A 599 17.20 -6.27 -27.29
C VAL A 599 17.72 -5.16 -26.37
N PHE A 600 16.86 -4.24 -25.94
CA PHE A 600 17.25 -3.19 -24.99
C PHE A 600 16.98 -3.59 -23.53
N GLY A 601 16.18 -4.63 -23.28
CA GLY A 601 15.99 -5.16 -21.95
C GLY A 601 15.19 -4.24 -21.03
N CYS A 602 14.30 -3.40 -21.56
CA CYS A 602 13.53 -2.43 -20.76
C CYS A 602 12.77 -3.11 -19.61
N ILE A 603 12.22 -4.31 -19.86
CA ILE A 603 11.48 -5.10 -18.85
C ILE A 603 12.35 -5.73 -17.77
N LYS A 604 13.69 -5.57 -17.83
CA LYS A 604 14.58 -5.93 -16.72
C LYS A 604 14.51 -4.91 -15.59
N CYS A 605 14.15 -3.66 -15.91
CA CYS A 605 14.11 -2.55 -14.95
C CYS A 605 12.75 -1.87 -14.82
N HIS A 606 11.78 -2.20 -15.68
CA HIS A 606 10.43 -1.63 -15.64
C HIS A 606 9.39 -2.73 -15.53
N THR A 607 8.38 -2.53 -14.68
CA THR A 607 7.20 -3.41 -14.65
C THR A 607 6.39 -3.24 -15.94
N PHE A 608 5.57 -4.24 -16.26
CA PHE A 608 4.73 -4.20 -17.46
C PHE A 608 3.33 -4.75 -17.14
N ALA A 609 2.31 -3.88 -17.17
CA ALA A 609 0.93 -4.25 -16.89
C ALA A 609 0.77 -4.97 -15.53
N GLY A 610 1.46 -4.47 -14.50
CA GLY A 610 1.49 -5.08 -13.15
C GLY A 610 2.44 -6.26 -12.97
N GLU A 611 3.01 -6.81 -14.06
CA GLU A 611 4.01 -7.88 -13.98
C GLU A 611 5.36 -7.32 -13.50
N LYS A 612 5.99 -8.03 -12.57
CA LYS A 612 7.28 -7.63 -12.01
C LYS A 612 8.39 -7.71 -13.05
N ALA A 613 9.29 -6.72 -13.00
CA ALA A 613 10.54 -6.76 -13.74
C ALA A 613 11.46 -7.84 -13.17
N SER A 614 12.41 -8.34 -13.96
CA SER A 614 13.41 -9.31 -13.48
C SER A 614 14.50 -8.71 -12.57
N GLY A 615 14.66 -7.39 -12.57
CA GLY A 615 15.59 -6.64 -11.74
C GLY A 615 14.86 -5.60 -10.89
N VAL A 616 15.23 -4.32 -11.05
CA VAL A 616 14.57 -3.21 -10.33
C VAL A 616 13.15 -2.99 -10.86
N GLN A 617 12.24 -2.62 -9.98
CA GLN A 617 10.83 -2.41 -10.28
C GLN A 617 10.58 -0.93 -10.59
N GLY A 618 11.07 -0.45 -11.74
CA GLY A 618 10.79 0.89 -12.25
C GLY A 618 9.35 1.07 -12.69
N ILE A 619 8.97 2.32 -13.01
CA ILE A 619 7.60 2.72 -13.38
C ILE A 619 7.03 1.84 -14.51
N ASP A 620 5.77 1.44 -14.38
CA ASP A 620 5.09 0.59 -15.38
C ASP A 620 5.10 1.21 -16.78
N MET A 621 5.62 0.46 -17.76
CA MET A 621 5.77 0.94 -19.13
C MET A 621 4.44 1.26 -19.82
N THR A 622 3.36 0.63 -19.40
CA THR A 622 2.01 0.86 -19.96
C THR A 622 1.44 2.25 -19.62
N LEU A 623 2.10 2.98 -18.70
CA LEU A 623 1.73 4.35 -18.35
C LEU A 623 2.45 5.42 -19.17
N MET A 624 3.50 5.06 -19.92
CA MET A 624 4.43 6.04 -20.51
C MET A 624 3.72 7.01 -21.47
N THR A 625 2.91 6.49 -22.38
CA THR A 625 2.18 7.29 -23.39
C THR A 625 0.99 8.07 -22.82
N LYS A 626 0.49 7.69 -21.64
CA LYS A 626 -0.55 8.44 -20.92
C LYS A 626 0.02 9.65 -20.21
N ARG A 627 1.25 9.52 -19.69
CA ARG A 627 1.85 10.54 -18.82
C ARG A 627 2.83 11.46 -19.52
N LEU A 628 3.57 10.98 -20.52
CA LEU A 628 4.67 11.72 -21.15
C LEU A 628 4.19 12.42 -22.43
N ASN A 629 4.77 13.58 -22.72
CA ASN A 629 4.72 14.13 -24.07
C ASN A 629 5.62 13.30 -25.00
N HIS A 630 5.19 13.15 -26.26
CA HIS A 630 5.86 12.32 -27.26
C HIS A 630 7.31 12.76 -27.52
N ASP A 631 7.52 14.05 -27.82
CA ASP A 631 8.87 14.61 -28.07
C ASP A 631 9.81 14.42 -26.88
N TRP A 632 9.29 14.57 -25.66
CA TRP A 632 10.09 14.34 -24.46
C TRP A 632 10.47 12.88 -24.31
N PHE A 633 9.57 11.95 -24.60
CA PHE A 633 9.87 10.52 -24.57
C PHE A 633 10.98 10.18 -25.57
N LEU A 634 10.87 10.65 -26.81
CA LEU A 634 11.89 10.46 -27.84
C LEU A 634 13.26 10.97 -27.36
N ALA A 635 13.30 12.23 -26.89
CA ALA A 635 14.53 12.84 -26.43
C ALA A 635 15.13 12.15 -25.18
N TYR A 636 14.29 11.73 -24.23
CA TYR A 636 14.72 11.09 -22.99
C TYR A 636 15.26 9.68 -23.22
N VAL A 637 14.59 8.87 -24.04
CA VAL A 637 15.02 7.49 -24.33
C VAL A 637 16.35 7.46 -25.10
N MET A 638 16.59 8.48 -25.93
CA MET A 638 17.84 8.65 -26.68
C MET A 638 19.03 9.01 -25.78
N ASP A 639 18.84 9.91 -24.81
CA ASP A 639 19.90 10.34 -23.90
C ASP A 639 19.39 10.58 -22.46
N PRO A 640 19.16 9.50 -21.68
CA PRO A 640 18.62 9.62 -20.33
C PRO A 640 19.51 10.45 -19.37
N PRO A 641 20.85 10.31 -19.37
CA PRO A 641 21.73 11.09 -18.49
C PRO A 641 21.62 12.61 -18.65
N ARG A 642 21.26 13.10 -19.85
CA ARG A 642 21.00 14.52 -20.10
C ARG A 642 19.88 15.10 -19.25
N PHE A 643 18.86 14.30 -18.96
CA PHE A 643 17.67 14.73 -18.21
C PHE A 643 17.70 14.33 -16.74
N ARG A 644 18.44 13.27 -16.39
CA ARG A 644 18.54 12.79 -15.03
C ARG A 644 19.98 12.37 -14.73
N LYS A 645 20.68 13.27 -14.03
CA LYS A 645 22.05 13.02 -13.53
C LYS A 645 22.04 11.76 -12.65
N GLY A 646 22.98 10.85 -12.90
CA GLY A 646 23.11 9.60 -12.13
C GLY A 646 22.01 8.55 -12.40
N THR A 647 21.25 8.69 -13.50
CA THR A 647 20.22 7.71 -13.85
C THR A 647 20.79 6.31 -14.11
N ARG A 648 20.06 5.28 -13.65
CA ARG A 648 20.35 3.87 -13.96
C ARG A 648 19.90 3.45 -15.36
N MET A 649 19.09 4.26 -16.04
CA MET A 649 18.63 3.93 -17.38
C MET A 649 19.80 3.96 -18.38
N PRO A 650 20.08 2.86 -19.09
CA PRO A 650 21.21 2.80 -20.01
C PRO A 650 20.98 3.66 -21.25
N THR A 651 22.06 4.24 -21.80
CA THR A 651 22.04 4.92 -23.10
C THR A 651 22.17 3.89 -24.22
N ALA A 652 21.05 3.42 -24.75
CA ALA A 652 21.03 2.43 -25.84
C ALA A 652 21.36 3.02 -27.23
N TRP A 653 21.35 4.36 -27.36
CA TRP A 653 21.69 5.08 -28.60
C TRP A 653 22.82 6.11 -28.39
N PRO A 654 24.04 5.67 -28.02
CA PRO A 654 25.14 6.60 -27.78
C PRO A 654 25.45 7.44 -29.04
N ASN A 655 25.51 8.76 -28.88
CA ASN A 655 25.67 9.73 -29.98
C ASN A 655 24.57 9.63 -31.06
N GLY A 656 23.34 9.27 -30.68
CA GLY A 656 22.20 9.13 -31.59
C GLY A 656 22.28 7.93 -32.52
N LYS A 657 23.16 6.95 -32.24
CA LYS A 657 23.35 5.76 -33.08
C LYS A 657 22.93 4.51 -32.34
N SER A 658 22.09 3.68 -32.98
CA SER A 658 21.65 2.42 -32.39
C SER A 658 22.79 1.42 -32.22
N VAL A 659 22.84 0.77 -31.05
CA VAL A 659 23.66 -0.42 -30.84
C VAL A 659 23.11 -1.66 -31.57
N MET A 660 21.83 -1.62 -31.99
CA MET A 660 21.14 -2.69 -32.70
C MET A 660 20.88 -2.31 -34.16
N ARG A 661 21.92 -2.39 -34.99
CA ARG A 661 21.88 -1.92 -36.39
C ARG A 661 21.02 -2.77 -37.34
N ASN A 662 20.67 -3.98 -36.93
CA ASN A 662 19.87 -4.93 -37.72
C ASN A 662 18.36 -4.73 -37.59
N ILE A 663 17.89 -3.84 -36.70
CA ILE A 663 16.47 -3.54 -36.50
C ILE A 663 16.21 -2.17 -37.11
N LEU A 664 15.22 -2.05 -38.02
CA LEU A 664 14.88 -0.80 -38.72
C LEU A 664 16.12 -0.10 -39.31
N SER A 665 17.01 -0.87 -39.92
CA SER A 665 18.28 -0.39 -40.50
C SER A 665 19.21 0.36 -39.52
N GLY A 666 18.98 0.24 -38.21
CA GLY A 666 19.73 0.96 -37.18
C GLY A 666 19.33 2.41 -37.02
N ASP A 667 18.24 2.85 -37.65
CA ASP A 667 17.70 4.20 -37.51
C ASP A 667 17.15 4.39 -36.08
N ALA A 668 17.76 5.31 -35.35
CA ALA A 668 17.47 5.50 -33.94
C ALA A 668 16.07 6.08 -33.72
N ASP A 669 15.66 7.05 -34.53
CA ASP A 669 14.38 7.73 -34.41
C ASP A 669 13.24 6.74 -34.70
N GLN A 670 13.35 5.96 -35.78
CA GLN A 670 12.38 4.90 -36.10
C GLN A 670 12.29 3.83 -35.00
N GLN A 671 13.41 3.48 -34.36
CA GLN A 671 13.42 2.51 -33.27
C GLN A 671 12.67 3.02 -32.04
N VAL A 672 12.96 4.25 -31.59
CA VAL A 672 12.28 4.82 -30.42
C VAL A 672 10.81 5.10 -30.72
N GLU A 673 10.49 5.53 -31.94
CA GLU A 673 9.10 5.69 -32.40
C GLU A 673 8.33 4.36 -32.40
N ALA A 674 8.94 3.26 -32.86
CA ALA A 674 8.31 1.95 -32.80
C ALA A 674 8.03 1.50 -31.36
N ILE A 675 8.91 1.81 -30.40
CA ILE A 675 8.66 1.59 -28.97
C ILE A 675 7.46 2.42 -28.50
N TRP A 676 7.42 3.71 -28.84
CA TRP A 676 6.30 4.59 -28.49
C TRP A 676 4.95 4.08 -29.00
N ARG A 677 4.87 3.72 -30.29
CA ARG A 677 3.64 3.19 -30.90
C ARG A 677 3.18 1.87 -30.29
N TYR A 678 4.12 1.01 -29.91
CA TYR A 678 3.81 -0.20 -29.16
C TYR A 678 3.24 0.10 -27.77
N LEU A 679 3.87 1.01 -27.01
CA LEU A 679 3.40 1.39 -25.67
C LEU A 679 2.11 2.22 -25.67
N LYS A 680 1.71 2.77 -26.84
CA LYS A 680 0.45 3.50 -27.00
C LYS A 680 -0.77 2.61 -26.77
N ASP A 681 -0.65 1.31 -26.94
CA ASP A 681 -1.71 0.34 -26.63
C ASP A 681 -1.92 0.16 -25.11
N GLY A 682 -1.04 0.73 -24.27
CA GLY A 682 -1.23 0.77 -22.82
C GLY A 682 -1.35 -0.63 -22.23
N THR A 683 -2.40 -0.87 -21.45
CA THR A 683 -2.68 -2.18 -20.83
C THR A 683 -3.11 -3.25 -21.84
N ASP A 684 -3.52 -2.84 -23.05
CA ASP A 684 -3.90 -3.76 -24.13
C ASP A 684 -2.70 -4.18 -24.98
N ALA A 685 -1.51 -3.62 -24.73
CA ALA A 685 -0.28 -3.98 -25.42
C ALA A 685 0.11 -5.44 -25.15
N ALA A 686 0.40 -6.19 -26.21
CA ALA A 686 0.85 -7.58 -26.08
C ALA A 686 2.14 -7.69 -25.26
N LYS A 687 2.17 -8.56 -24.23
CA LYS A 687 3.31 -8.68 -23.28
C LYS A 687 4.67 -8.81 -23.99
N PRO A 688 5.70 -8.03 -23.64
CA PRO A 688 7.05 -8.16 -24.20
C PRO A 688 7.64 -9.54 -23.95
N PHE A 689 8.57 -9.96 -24.81
CA PHE A 689 9.32 -11.20 -24.59
C PHE A 689 10.14 -11.10 -23.30
N GLY A 690 10.09 -12.16 -22.47
CA GLY A 690 10.82 -12.22 -21.20
C GLY A 690 10.07 -11.66 -19.99
N VAL A 691 8.84 -11.17 -20.15
CA VAL A 691 7.94 -10.84 -19.02
C VAL A 691 7.20 -12.10 -18.54
N GLY A 692 7.14 -12.31 -17.22
CA GLY A 692 6.58 -13.51 -16.60
C GLY A 692 7.52 -14.72 -16.62
N GLN A 693 7.20 -15.80 -15.88
CA GLN A 693 7.93 -17.06 -16.01
C GLN A 693 7.65 -17.64 -17.39
N GLN A 694 8.65 -17.61 -18.26
CA GLN A 694 8.56 -18.24 -19.58
C GLN A 694 8.69 -19.75 -19.36
N PRO A 695 7.67 -20.55 -19.74
CA PRO A 695 7.75 -21.99 -19.60
C PRO A 695 8.96 -22.52 -20.39
N ILE A 696 9.78 -23.33 -19.72
CA ILE A 696 10.83 -24.13 -20.35
C ILE A 696 10.19 -25.47 -20.66
N GLU A 697 9.37 -25.52 -21.71
CA GLU A 697 8.77 -26.78 -22.15
C GLU A 697 9.87 -27.75 -22.56
N LEU A 698 9.91 -28.92 -21.92
CA LEU A 698 10.75 -30.02 -22.35
C LEU A 698 10.07 -30.77 -23.48
N VAL A 699 10.54 -30.56 -24.71
CA VAL A 699 9.94 -31.19 -25.89
C VAL A 699 10.73 -32.43 -26.31
N ALA A 700 10.07 -33.59 -26.32
CA ALA A 700 10.58 -34.80 -26.95
C ALA A 700 10.37 -34.73 -28.46
N TRP A 701 11.47 -34.66 -29.22
CA TRP A 701 11.44 -34.55 -30.69
C TRP A 701 11.75 -35.86 -31.41
N ARG A 702 12.84 -36.54 -31.02
CA ARG A 702 13.35 -37.76 -31.70
C ARG A 702 13.57 -38.95 -30.77
N LYS A 703 13.72 -38.67 -29.47
CA LYS A 703 14.00 -39.63 -28.40
C LYS A 703 13.19 -39.21 -27.18
N ALA A 704 12.91 -40.15 -26.30
CA ALA A 704 12.26 -39.83 -25.04
C ALA A 704 13.12 -38.85 -24.21
N VAL A 705 12.44 -37.94 -23.52
CA VAL A 705 13.05 -36.94 -22.64
C VAL A 705 12.66 -37.26 -21.21
N ILE A 706 13.64 -37.21 -20.30
CA ILE A 706 13.47 -37.59 -18.91
C ILE A 706 13.50 -36.34 -18.03
N TYR A 707 12.53 -36.23 -17.13
CA TYR A 707 12.44 -35.18 -16.13
C TYR A 707 12.39 -35.79 -14.73
N ARG A 708 13.45 -35.59 -13.93
CA ARG A 708 13.54 -36.10 -12.55
C ARG A 708 13.42 -34.95 -11.57
N ASN A 709 12.21 -34.71 -11.08
CA ASN A 709 11.94 -33.67 -10.09
C ASN A 709 10.62 -33.95 -9.36
N PHE A 710 10.14 -32.98 -8.57
CA PHE A 710 8.87 -33.09 -7.87
C PHE A 710 7.73 -32.89 -8.87
N ILE A 711 6.99 -33.96 -9.14
CA ILE A 711 5.86 -33.94 -10.09
C ILE A 711 4.57 -34.10 -9.29
N GLU A 712 3.63 -33.18 -9.50
CA GLU A 712 2.32 -33.22 -8.84
C GLU A 712 1.62 -34.56 -9.15
N GLY A 713 1.10 -35.24 -8.13
CA GLY A 713 0.47 -36.55 -8.25
C GLY A 713 1.41 -37.75 -8.48
N ALA A 714 2.73 -37.56 -8.60
CA ALA A 714 3.72 -38.65 -8.66
C ALA A 714 4.81 -38.55 -7.58
N GLY A 715 4.84 -37.46 -6.80
CA GLY A 715 5.67 -37.31 -5.61
C GLY A 715 7.05 -36.70 -5.86
N SER A 716 7.85 -36.61 -4.78
CA SER A 716 9.18 -35.96 -4.80
C SER A 716 10.29 -36.84 -5.39
N ARG A 717 10.01 -38.12 -5.64
CA ARG A 717 10.91 -39.07 -6.32
C ARG A 717 10.42 -39.44 -7.73
N ALA A 718 9.55 -38.61 -8.30
CA ALA A 718 8.97 -38.88 -9.61
C ALA A 718 10.00 -38.86 -10.74
N ILE A 719 9.74 -39.68 -11.75
CA ILE A 719 10.49 -39.74 -13.01
C ILE A 719 9.47 -39.58 -14.14
N GLY A 720 9.40 -38.37 -14.68
CA GLY A 720 8.58 -38.05 -15.85
C GLY A 720 9.30 -38.44 -17.14
N ILE A 721 8.56 -38.99 -18.09
CA ILE A 721 9.05 -39.38 -19.42
C ILE A 721 8.13 -38.81 -20.48
N GLY A 722 8.68 -37.99 -21.37
CA GLY A 722 7.97 -37.47 -22.53
C GLY A 722 8.42 -38.20 -23.78
N PHE A 723 7.49 -38.81 -24.51
CA PHE A 723 7.80 -39.51 -25.76
C PHE A 723 7.54 -38.62 -26.99
N PRO A 724 8.28 -38.79 -28.11
CA PRO A 724 8.05 -38.04 -29.35
C PRO A 724 6.60 -38.08 -29.87
N GLU A 725 5.92 -39.21 -29.64
CA GLU A 725 4.53 -39.50 -30.01
C GLU A 725 3.51 -38.66 -29.25
N LYS A 726 3.94 -37.93 -28.21
CA LYS A 726 3.11 -37.12 -27.30
C LYS A 726 2.23 -37.93 -26.34
N ALA A 727 2.55 -39.20 -26.10
CA ALA A 727 2.09 -39.91 -24.91
C ALA A 727 3.17 -39.76 -23.84
N ASN A 728 2.82 -39.21 -22.69
CA ASN A 728 3.75 -38.92 -21.61
C ASN A 728 3.38 -39.74 -20.37
N LEU A 729 4.34 -39.97 -19.48
CA LEU A 729 4.09 -40.67 -18.22
C LEU A 729 4.90 -40.12 -17.06
N ALA A 730 4.47 -40.41 -15.83
CA ALA A 730 5.27 -40.23 -14.63
C ALA A 730 5.28 -41.51 -13.78
N PHE A 731 6.48 -41.99 -13.47
CA PHE A 731 6.74 -43.14 -12.60
C PHE A 731 7.10 -42.65 -11.20
N ASP A 732 6.41 -43.16 -10.17
CA ASP A 732 6.74 -42.87 -8.78
C ASP A 732 7.80 -43.85 -8.29
N ALA A 733 9.06 -43.40 -8.17
CA ALA A 733 10.15 -44.25 -7.72
C ALA A 733 10.16 -44.53 -6.19
N ALA A 734 9.28 -43.88 -5.41
CA ALA A 734 9.11 -44.20 -4.00
C ALA A 734 8.18 -45.40 -3.80
N ASN A 735 7.08 -45.45 -4.56
CA ASN A 735 6.06 -46.50 -4.47
C ASN A 735 6.19 -47.60 -5.54
N LEU A 736 7.01 -47.36 -6.57
CA LEU A 736 7.34 -48.26 -7.67
C LEU A 736 6.17 -48.59 -8.59
N ASN A 737 5.26 -47.63 -8.76
CA ASN A 737 4.12 -47.72 -9.66
C ASN A 737 4.17 -46.65 -10.75
N LEU A 738 3.44 -46.91 -11.84
CA LEU A 738 3.08 -45.89 -12.82
C LEU A 738 1.99 -45.01 -12.22
N ALA A 739 2.33 -43.76 -11.91
CA ALA A 739 1.42 -42.85 -11.20
C ALA A 739 0.41 -42.18 -12.14
N MET A 740 0.85 -41.79 -13.34
CA MET A 740 -0.03 -41.15 -14.32
C MET A 740 0.51 -41.20 -15.74
N ILE A 741 -0.39 -40.97 -16.69
CA ILE A 741 -0.14 -40.82 -18.12
C ILE A 741 -0.93 -39.62 -18.66
N TRP A 742 -0.43 -38.92 -19.67
CA TRP A 742 -1.12 -37.78 -20.29
C TRP A 742 -0.69 -37.56 -21.74
N GLN A 743 -1.41 -36.73 -22.48
CA GLN A 743 -1.16 -36.46 -23.89
C GLN A 743 -0.67 -35.04 -24.16
N GLY A 744 -0.04 -34.82 -25.30
CA GLY A 744 0.36 -33.48 -25.74
C GLY A 744 1.68 -33.02 -25.12
N SER A 745 1.72 -31.76 -24.66
CA SER A 745 2.92 -31.17 -24.08
C SER A 745 3.40 -31.93 -22.84
N PHE A 746 4.71 -32.12 -22.73
CA PHE A 746 5.28 -32.98 -21.69
C PHE A 746 5.28 -32.25 -20.34
N ILE A 747 6.26 -31.38 -20.08
CA ILE A 747 6.36 -30.69 -18.79
C ILE A 747 7.11 -29.35 -18.92
N ASP A 748 6.74 -28.38 -18.09
CA ASP A 748 7.46 -27.12 -17.94
C ASP A 748 8.56 -27.25 -16.87
N ALA A 749 9.82 -27.19 -17.27
CA ALA A 749 10.95 -27.26 -16.36
C ALA A 749 11.30 -25.93 -15.67
N SER A 750 10.66 -24.81 -16.04
CA SER A 750 11.02 -23.45 -15.59
C SER A 750 11.07 -23.35 -14.06
N ARG A 751 10.09 -23.94 -13.37
CA ARG A 751 9.98 -23.96 -11.90
C ARG A 751 11.24 -24.49 -11.22
N HIS A 752 11.80 -25.58 -11.75
CA HIS A 752 12.90 -26.29 -11.10
C HIS A 752 14.27 -25.93 -11.66
N TRP A 753 14.33 -25.34 -12.85
CA TRP A 753 15.58 -25.00 -13.53
C TRP A 753 15.94 -23.51 -13.43
N THR A 754 15.02 -22.67 -12.93
CA THR A 754 15.29 -21.26 -12.62
C THR A 754 15.34 -21.04 -11.10
N GLY A 755 16.51 -20.67 -10.56
CA GLY A 755 16.70 -20.39 -9.13
C GLY A 755 16.76 -21.64 -8.24
N ARG A 756 16.30 -21.54 -6.97
CA ARG A 756 16.26 -22.65 -5.98
C ARG A 756 14.95 -23.44 -6.05
N GLY A 757 14.46 -23.75 -7.25
CA GLY A 757 13.10 -24.23 -7.53
C GLY A 757 12.48 -25.16 -6.48
N GLN A 758 11.46 -24.64 -5.78
CA GLN A 758 10.65 -25.37 -4.79
C GLN A 758 9.21 -25.57 -5.33
N GLY A 759 8.56 -26.64 -4.88
CA GLY A 759 7.17 -26.98 -5.22
C GLY A 759 7.03 -28.18 -6.15
N PHE A 760 5.80 -28.54 -6.54
CA PHE A 760 5.51 -29.62 -7.47
C PHE A 760 5.17 -29.04 -8.85
N GLN A 761 5.62 -29.71 -9.92
CA GLN A 761 5.31 -29.33 -11.29
C GLN A 761 4.20 -30.23 -11.85
N PRO A 762 3.05 -29.69 -12.27
CA PRO A 762 2.01 -30.47 -12.94
C PRO A 762 2.39 -30.80 -14.39
N PRO A 763 1.74 -31.81 -15.00
CA PRO A 763 1.76 -32.04 -16.44
C PRO A 763 1.41 -30.76 -17.22
N LEU A 764 2.09 -30.52 -18.35
CA LEU A 764 1.80 -29.37 -19.21
C LEU A 764 0.71 -29.67 -20.25
N GLY A 765 0.50 -30.95 -20.56
CA GLY A 765 -0.44 -31.42 -21.57
C GLY A 765 -1.80 -31.79 -21.03
N ASP A 766 -2.65 -32.31 -21.91
CA ASP A 766 -4.06 -32.60 -21.67
C ASP A 766 -4.31 -34.10 -21.39
N ASN A 767 -5.57 -34.46 -21.11
CA ASN A 767 -6.01 -35.85 -20.91
C ASN A 767 -5.16 -36.59 -19.86
N VAL A 768 -4.98 -35.97 -18.68
CA VAL A 768 -4.22 -36.57 -17.57
C VAL A 768 -5.04 -37.68 -16.92
N VAL A 769 -4.49 -38.89 -16.90
CA VAL A 769 -5.08 -40.07 -16.26
C VAL A 769 -4.19 -40.52 -15.11
N HIS A 770 -4.75 -40.49 -13.91
CA HIS A 770 -4.12 -41.05 -12.71
C HIS A 770 -4.35 -42.56 -12.64
N LEU A 771 -3.31 -43.27 -12.25
CA LEU A 771 -3.25 -44.73 -12.18
C LEU A 771 -3.07 -45.18 -10.72
N PRO A 772 -3.25 -46.47 -10.41
CA PRO A 772 -3.33 -46.96 -9.03
C PRO A 772 -2.16 -46.53 -8.15
N GLU A 773 -2.46 -45.89 -7.01
CA GLU A 773 -1.47 -45.49 -6.00
C GLU A 773 -1.09 -46.64 -5.07
N GLY A 774 0.19 -46.83 -4.78
CA GLY A 774 0.67 -47.86 -3.84
C GLY A 774 1.27 -49.08 -4.55
N ALA A 775 1.37 -50.21 -3.83
CA ALA A 775 2.11 -51.39 -4.32
C ALA A 775 1.50 -51.96 -5.63
N PRO A 776 2.28 -52.09 -6.72
CA PRO A 776 1.78 -52.62 -7.99
C PRO A 776 1.59 -54.14 -7.98
N LEU A 777 2.32 -54.86 -7.12
CA LEU A 777 2.22 -56.31 -6.93
C LEU A 777 1.83 -56.65 -5.49
N ALA A 778 1.11 -57.76 -5.32
CA ALA A 778 0.86 -58.34 -4.02
C ALA A 778 0.76 -59.85 -4.12
N VAL A 779 1.18 -60.53 -3.06
CA VAL A 779 0.95 -61.96 -2.89
C VAL A 779 -0.25 -62.11 -1.97
N LEU A 780 -1.35 -62.63 -2.52
CA LEU A 780 -2.60 -62.80 -1.80
C LEU A 780 -2.86 -64.28 -1.51
N SER A 781 -3.64 -64.55 -0.46
CA SER A 781 -4.16 -65.90 -0.17
C SER A 781 -5.01 -66.43 -1.32
N ASP A 782 -5.78 -65.55 -1.94
CA ASP A 782 -6.67 -65.82 -3.06
C ASP A 782 -6.96 -64.51 -3.83
N PRO A 783 -7.45 -64.58 -5.08
CA PRO A 783 -7.70 -63.39 -5.89
C PRO A 783 -8.70 -62.37 -5.33
N SER A 784 -9.58 -62.77 -4.39
CA SER A 784 -10.60 -61.89 -3.80
C SER A 784 -10.14 -61.13 -2.55
N ALA A 785 -9.00 -61.49 -1.97
CA ALA A 785 -8.48 -60.85 -0.75
C ALA A 785 -8.21 -59.34 -0.95
N LYS A 786 -8.35 -58.57 0.14
CA LYS A 786 -8.12 -57.11 0.17
C LYS A 786 -6.70 -56.78 -0.28
N TRP A 787 -6.53 -55.74 -1.09
CA TRP A 787 -5.20 -55.27 -1.50
C TRP A 787 -4.44 -54.71 -0.28
N PRO A 788 -3.13 -55.01 -0.11
CA PRO A 788 -2.34 -54.47 1.00
C PRO A 788 -2.25 -52.93 0.96
N GLU A 789 -2.27 -52.32 2.15
CA GLU A 789 -2.14 -50.85 2.30
C GLU A 789 -0.68 -50.39 2.28
N ALA A 790 0.27 -51.23 2.71
CA ALA A 790 1.69 -50.92 2.63
C ALA A 790 2.18 -50.85 1.18
N SER A 791 3.08 -49.90 0.89
CA SER A 791 3.69 -49.71 -0.43
C SER A 791 5.19 -49.46 -0.35
N GLY A 792 5.85 -49.44 -1.52
CA GLY A 792 7.26 -49.06 -1.63
C GLY A 792 8.17 -49.85 -0.67
N LYS A 793 9.06 -49.13 0.02
CA LYS A 793 10.02 -49.74 0.95
C LYS A 793 9.34 -50.50 2.10
N GLU A 794 8.21 -50.00 2.60
CA GLU A 794 7.48 -50.63 3.72
C GLU A 794 6.87 -51.97 3.30
N ALA A 795 6.44 -52.10 2.05
CA ALA A 795 5.99 -53.36 1.46
C ALA A 795 7.13 -54.27 0.97
N GLY A 796 8.40 -53.95 1.26
CA GLY A 796 9.55 -54.78 0.89
C GLY A 796 10.05 -54.58 -0.54
N TYR A 797 9.64 -53.50 -1.21
CA TYR A 797 10.14 -53.18 -2.53
C TYR A 797 11.49 -52.47 -2.50
N GLN A 798 12.33 -52.74 -3.50
CA GLN A 798 13.60 -52.07 -3.70
C GLN A 798 13.75 -51.58 -5.14
N PHE A 799 13.89 -50.26 -5.32
CA PHE A 799 14.20 -49.71 -6.64
C PHE A 799 15.61 -50.09 -7.08
N LEU A 800 15.75 -50.66 -8.28
CA LEU A 800 17.04 -51.03 -8.88
C LEU A 800 17.49 -50.01 -9.95
N GLY A 801 16.73 -48.93 -10.14
CA GLY A 801 16.98 -47.91 -11.17
C GLY A 801 16.27 -48.22 -12.48
N TYR A 802 16.76 -47.65 -13.58
CA TYR A 802 16.23 -47.90 -14.92
C TYR A 802 17.36 -47.98 -15.94
N ARG A 803 17.09 -48.68 -17.05
CA ARG A 803 17.95 -48.71 -18.25
C ARG A 803 17.28 -47.94 -19.37
N LEU A 804 18.07 -47.38 -20.26
CA LEU A 804 17.58 -46.66 -21.44
C LEU A 804 18.00 -47.43 -22.68
N ASP A 805 17.09 -47.57 -23.63
CA ASP A 805 17.42 -48.08 -24.96
C ASP A 805 18.00 -46.97 -25.87
N GLU A 806 18.18 -47.27 -27.16
CA GLU A 806 18.72 -46.31 -28.12
C GLU A 806 17.81 -45.09 -28.38
N LEU A 807 16.51 -45.20 -28.09
CA LEU A 807 15.51 -44.12 -28.19
C LEU A 807 15.30 -43.40 -26.86
N ASN A 808 16.08 -43.73 -25.83
CA ASN A 808 15.91 -43.32 -24.44
C ASN A 808 14.60 -43.80 -23.79
N ASN A 809 13.93 -44.80 -24.36
CA ASN A 809 12.77 -45.40 -23.71
C ASN A 809 13.24 -46.12 -22.45
N PRO A 810 12.61 -45.87 -21.29
CA PRO A 810 13.06 -46.44 -20.04
C PRO A 810 12.52 -47.85 -19.83
N THR A 811 13.38 -48.72 -19.32
CA THR A 811 13.01 -49.94 -18.62
C THR A 811 13.24 -49.73 -17.12
N PHE A 812 12.18 -49.48 -16.36
CA PHE A 812 12.25 -49.35 -14.90
C PHE A 812 12.42 -50.73 -14.25
N ARG A 813 13.26 -50.81 -13.23
CA ARG A 813 13.60 -52.08 -12.59
C ARG A 813 13.47 -51.97 -11.09
N TYR A 814 12.79 -52.93 -10.48
CA TYR A 814 12.68 -53.03 -9.04
C TYR A 814 12.60 -54.48 -8.59
N ARG A 815 12.79 -54.70 -7.30
CA ARG A 815 12.74 -56.01 -6.66
C ARG A 815 11.60 -56.06 -5.66
N TYR A 816 10.93 -57.21 -5.60
CA TYR A 816 9.94 -57.56 -4.59
C TYR A 816 10.23 -58.98 -4.10
N GLY A 817 10.79 -59.12 -2.90
CA GLY A 817 11.37 -60.40 -2.45
C GLY A 817 12.53 -60.84 -3.36
N ASP A 818 12.45 -62.06 -3.89
CA ASP A 818 13.43 -62.61 -4.86
C ASP A 818 13.04 -62.36 -6.32
N LEU A 819 11.91 -61.68 -6.58
CA LEU A 819 11.47 -61.32 -7.92
C LEU A 819 12.10 -60.01 -8.37
N THR A 820 12.70 -60.02 -9.55
CA THR A 820 13.07 -58.80 -10.28
C THR A 820 11.98 -58.49 -11.29
N VAL A 821 11.44 -57.28 -11.22
CA VAL A 821 10.43 -56.76 -12.14
C VAL A 821 11.09 -55.74 -13.04
N SER A 822 10.89 -55.90 -14.34
CA SER A 822 11.31 -54.94 -15.37
C SER A 822 10.07 -54.45 -16.11
N GLU A 823 9.93 -53.14 -16.21
CA GLU A 823 8.81 -52.47 -16.87
C GLU A 823 9.32 -51.59 -18.01
N ALA A 824 9.07 -52.01 -19.25
CA ALA A 824 9.39 -51.26 -20.45
C ALA A 824 8.17 -50.52 -20.98
N TYR A 825 8.40 -49.36 -21.59
CA TYR A 825 7.35 -48.46 -22.06
C TYR A 825 7.60 -48.02 -23.49
N ASP A 826 6.59 -48.18 -24.33
CA ASP A 826 6.62 -47.77 -25.73
C ASP A 826 5.36 -46.94 -26.04
N ALA A 827 5.57 -45.77 -26.63
CA ALA A 827 4.49 -44.94 -27.12
C ALA A 827 4.25 -45.20 -28.61
N GLU A 828 2.99 -45.30 -29.01
CA GLU A 828 2.58 -45.46 -30.39
C GLU A 828 1.57 -44.39 -30.76
N LYS A 829 1.72 -43.75 -31.92
CA LYS A 829 0.71 -42.84 -32.47
C LYS A 829 0.09 -43.41 -33.74
N GLN A 830 -1.10 -43.99 -33.60
CA GLN A 830 -1.92 -44.44 -34.72
C GLN A 830 -3.15 -43.51 -34.83
N GLY A 831 -3.11 -42.55 -35.75
CA GLY A 831 -4.13 -41.51 -35.88
C GLY A 831 -3.80 -40.23 -35.11
N GLU A 832 -4.82 -39.52 -34.62
CA GLU A 832 -4.68 -38.20 -33.99
C GLU A 832 -4.11 -38.27 -32.56
N PHE A 833 -4.50 -39.30 -31.80
CA PHE A 833 -4.14 -39.50 -30.40
C PHE A 833 -3.13 -40.64 -30.22
N PRO A 834 -2.15 -40.50 -29.31
CA PRO A 834 -1.20 -41.56 -29.02
C PRO A 834 -1.75 -42.55 -27.98
N SER A 835 -1.17 -43.74 -27.96
CA SER A 835 -1.39 -44.80 -26.99
C SER A 835 -0.07 -45.18 -26.34
N LEU A 836 -0.14 -45.83 -25.17
CA LEU A 836 1.04 -46.26 -24.42
C LEU A 836 0.96 -47.77 -24.16
N THR A 837 2.02 -48.48 -24.50
CA THR A 837 2.17 -49.91 -24.19
C THR A 837 3.19 -50.06 -23.07
N ARG A 838 2.79 -50.75 -21.99
CA ARG A 838 3.65 -51.14 -20.87
C ARG A 838 3.85 -52.65 -20.90
N THR A 839 5.10 -53.07 -21.00
CA THR A 839 5.51 -54.48 -20.98
C THR A 839 6.13 -54.81 -19.63
N ILE A 840 5.56 -55.79 -18.93
CA ILE A 840 5.98 -56.17 -17.59
C ILE A 840 6.60 -57.56 -17.67
N THR A 841 7.87 -57.67 -17.26
CA THR A 841 8.63 -58.92 -17.20
C THR A 841 9.08 -59.18 -15.76
N LEU A 842 8.74 -60.35 -15.23
CA LEU A 842 9.15 -60.80 -13.91
C LEU A 842 10.08 -62.01 -14.03
N GLU A 843 11.22 -61.95 -13.34
CA GLU A 843 12.24 -62.99 -13.29
C GLU A 843 12.55 -63.36 -11.84
N GLY A 844 12.72 -64.66 -11.56
CA GLY A 844 13.10 -65.17 -10.24
C GLY A 844 12.02 -66.02 -9.57
N HIS A 845 12.22 -66.32 -8.29
CA HIS A 845 11.30 -67.16 -7.52
C HIS A 845 10.16 -66.31 -6.95
N ALA A 846 8.91 -66.69 -7.25
CA ALA A 846 7.76 -66.03 -6.65
C ALA A 846 7.60 -66.40 -5.18
N PRO A 847 7.19 -65.45 -4.32
CA PRO A 847 6.78 -65.76 -2.96
C PRO A 847 5.60 -66.73 -2.94
N GLU A 848 5.47 -67.49 -1.86
CA GLU A 848 4.40 -68.47 -1.67
C GLU A 848 3.02 -67.78 -1.59
N GLY A 849 2.11 -68.12 -2.49
CA GLY A 849 0.76 -67.54 -2.60
C GLY A 849 0.36 -67.17 -4.04
N LYS A 850 -0.73 -66.41 -4.21
CA LYS A 850 -1.18 -65.92 -5.52
C LYS A 850 -0.58 -64.54 -5.80
N LEU A 851 0.39 -64.48 -6.72
CA LEU A 851 1.00 -63.23 -7.17
C LEU A 851 0.07 -62.50 -8.15
N LEU A 852 -0.40 -61.34 -7.76
CA LEU A 852 -1.29 -60.49 -8.55
C LEU A 852 -0.64 -59.14 -8.81
N PHE A 853 -0.95 -58.57 -9.97
CA PHE A 853 -0.58 -57.21 -10.37
C PHE A 853 -1.81 -56.33 -10.45
N ARG A 854 -1.83 -55.18 -9.77
CA ARG A 854 -2.97 -54.25 -9.82
C ARG A 854 -2.82 -53.26 -10.97
N ALA A 855 -3.63 -53.45 -12.01
CA ALA A 855 -3.51 -52.74 -13.27
C ALA A 855 -4.31 -51.42 -13.30
N LEU A 856 -5.51 -51.39 -12.71
CA LEU A 856 -6.37 -50.20 -12.62
C LEU A 856 -7.12 -50.18 -11.28
N THR A 857 -7.53 -48.99 -10.83
CA THR A 857 -8.36 -48.75 -9.64
C THR A 857 -9.37 -47.67 -9.99
N GLY A 858 -10.64 -47.91 -9.71
CA GLY A 858 -11.74 -47.00 -10.02
C GLY A 858 -13.08 -47.73 -9.98
N ALA A 859 -14.14 -46.97 -9.70
CA ALA A 859 -15.49 -47.45 -9.94
C ALA A 859 -15.73 -47.65 -11.45
N ASP A 860 -16.64 -48.55 -11.81
CA ASP A 860 -17.10 -48.76 -13.20
C ASP A 860 -16.05 -49.29 -14.19
N ILE A 861 -15.35 -50.37 -13.80
CA ILE A 861 -14.50 -51.16 -14.70
C ILE A 861 -15.33 -52.28 -15.33
N HIS A 862 -15.43 -52.32 -16.66
CA HIS A 862 -16.18 -53.36 -17.37
C HIS A 862 -15.34 -54.03 -18.47
N PRO A 863 -15.41 -55.37 -18.60
CA PRO A 863 -14.73 -56.08 -19.66
C PRO A 863 -15.37 -55.81 -21.04
N LEU A 864 -14.52 -55.73 -22.06
CA LEU A 864 -14.87 -55.66 -23.48
C LEU A 864 -14.34 -56.94 -24.19
N LYS A 865 -14.45 -56.99 -25.53
CA LYS A 865 -13.90 -58.10 -26.34
C LYS A 865 -12.37 -58.01 -26.43
N ASP A 866 -11.73 -59.13 -26.77
CA ASP A 866 -10.30 -59.21 -27.13
C ASP A 866 -9.33 -58.69 -26.06
N GLY A 867 -9.65 -58.96 -24.79
CA GLY A 867 -8.80 -58.59 -23.65
C GLY A 867 -8.85 -57.11 -23.27
N TRP A 868 -9.77 -56.34 -23.85
CA TRP A 868 -9.98 -54.93 -23.50
C TRP A 868 -10.86 -54.79 -22.26
N TYR A 869 -10.59 -53.73 -21.50
CA TYR A 869 -11.37 -53.28 -20.34
C TYR A 869 -11.57 -51.77 -20.48
N GLN A 870 -12.73 -51.28 -20.06
CA GLN A 870 -13.06 -49.86 -20.06
C GLN A 870 -13.31 -49.40 -18.62
N MET A 871 -12.71 -48.28 -18.24
CA MET A 871 -12.91 -47.62 -16.95
C MET A 871 -13.57 -46.27 -17.18
N GLY A 872 -14.83 -46.14 -16.74
CA GLY A 872 -15.67 -44.99 -17.04
C GLY A 872 -15.73 -44.68 -18.55
N ASN A 873 -15.68 -43.40 -18.90
CA ASN A 873 -15.73 -42.94 -20.30
C ASN A 873 -14.37 -42.52 -20.87
N GLY A 874 -13.29 -42.58 -20.08
CA GLY A 874 -12.02 -41.90 -20.39
C GLY A 874 -10.78 -42.79 -20.49
N LEU A 875 -10.85 -44.09 -20.19
CA LEU A 875 -9.70 -44.99 -20.31
C LEU A 875 -10.10 -46.39 -20.78
N LYS A 876 -9.37 -46.90 -21.77
CA LYS A 876 -9.38 -48.31 -22.19
C LYS A 876 -8.00 -48.94 -21.97
N LEU A 877 -8.01 -50.16 -21.48
CA LEU A 877 -6.82 -50.96 -21.22
C LEU A 877 -6.96 -52.34 -21.89
N GLN A 878 -6.01 -52.72 -22.73
CA GLN A 878 -5.90 -54.09 -23.22
C GLN A 878 -4.87 -54.87 -22.40
N VAL A 879 -5.25 -56.06 -21.95
CA VAL A 879 -4.33 -57.00 -21.30
C VAL A 879 -4.05 -58.16 -22.25
N THR A 880 -2.77 -58.41 -22.53
CA THR A 880 -2.33 -59.55 -23.35
C THR A 880 -1.26 -60.37 -22.62
N GLY A 881 -1.29 -61.69 -22.77
CA GLY A 881 -0.31 -62.60 -22.17
C GLY A 881 -0.60 -63.00 -20.70
N ALA A 882 -1.66 -62.48 -20.09
CA ALA A 882 -2.09 -62.85 -18.74
C ALA A 882 -3.61 -62.75 -18.57
N LYS A 883 -4.14 -63.40 -17.53
CA LYS A 883 -5.56 -63.37 -17.18
C LYS A 883 -5.85 -62.20 -16.24
N ALA A 884 -6.81 -61.34 -16.61
CA ALA A 884 -7.24 -60.22 -15.78
C ALA A 884 -8.60 -60.47 -15.13
N ILE A 885 -8.78 -59.94 -13.91
CA ILE A 885 -9.91 -60.16 -13.02
C ILE A 885 -10.40 -58.79 -12.53
N VAL A 886 -11.67 -58.49 -12.81
CA VAL A 886 -12.36 -57.31 -12.27
C VAL A 886 -12.87 -57.65 -10.87
N ARG A 887 -12.50 -56.85 -9.86
CA ARG A 887 -12.97 -57.02 -8.47
C ARG A 887 -13.84 -55.85 -8.07
N ASN A 888 -15.14 -55.98 -8.32
CA ASN A 888 -16.12 -54.91 -8.07
C ASN A 888 -16.09 -54.42 -6.60
N ASP A 889 -15.98 -55.33 -5.64
CA ASP A 889 -15.97 -55.01 -4.20
C ASP A 889 -14.72 -54.23 -3.76
N GLN A 890 -13.63 -54.34 -4.51
CA GLN A 890 -12.38 -53.59 -4.29
C GLN A 890 -12.21 -52.43 -5.28
N SER A 891 -13.13 -52.29 -6.24
CA SER A 891 -13.10 -51.30 -7.33
C SER A 891 -11.76 -51.30 -8.06
N ASP A 892 -11.26 -52.47 -8.47
CA ASP A 892 -9.99 -52.59 -9.18
C ASP A 892 -9.96 -53.70 -10.25
N LEU A 893 -8.95 -53.62 -11.11
CA LEU A 893 -8.59 -54.65 -12.09
C LEU A 893 -7.24 -55.22 -11.72
N VAL A 894 -7.20 -56.52 -11.41
CA VAL A 894 -5.96 -57.24 -11.11
C VAL A 894 -5.63 -58.26 -12.17
N ILE A 895 -4.35 -58.58 -12.34
CA ILE A 895 -3.84 -59.53 -13.32
C ILE A 895 -3.16 -60.67 -12.57
N GLU A 896 -3.58 -61.90 -12.86
CA GLU A 896 -2.89 -63.10 -12.41
C GLU A 896 -1.57 -63.20 -13.17
N VAL A 897 -0.45 -63.05 -12.47
CA VAL A 897 0.87 -63.14 -13.08
C VAL A 897 1.07 -64.59 -13.59
N PRO A 898 1.44 -64.80 -14.86
CA PRO A 898 1.60 -66.13 -15.43
C PRO A 898 2.59 -67.02 -14.67
N GLU A 899 2.40 -68.34 -14.73
CA GLU A 899 3.36 -69.30 -14.17
C GLU A 899 4.57 -69.47 -15.12
N GLY A 900 5.78 -69.56 -14.55
CA GLY A 900 7.02 -69.68 -15.33
C GLY A 900 8.25 -69.10 -14.63
N VAL A 901 9.43 -69.35 -15.20
CA VAL A 901 10.73 -68.80 -14.74
C VAL A 901 10.91 -67.34 -15.18
N GLU A 902 10.38 -67.01 -16.37
CA GLU A 902 10.24 -65.65 -16.90
C GLU A 902 8.76 -65.44 -17.24
N ARG A 903 8.17 -64.35 -16.77
CA ARG A 903 6.73 -64.09 -16.84
C ARG A 903 6.51 -62.74 -17.48
N THR A 904 5.94 -62.72 -18.67
CA THR A 904 5.76 -61.48 -19.43
C THR A 904 4.31 -61.28 -19.84
N PHE A 905 3.79 -60.08 -19.62
CA PHE A 905 2.48 -59.64 -20.08
C PHE A 905 2.50 -58.16 -20.44
N THR A 906 1.55 -57.72 -21.25
CA THR A 906 1.49 -56.36 -21.77
C THR A 906 0.17 -55.66 -21.48
N LEU A 907 0.26 -54.35 -21.28
CA LEU A 907 -0.81 -53.43 -20.93
C LEU A 907 -0.83 -52.29 -21.94
N LYS A 908 -1.84 -52.25 -22.82
CA LYS A 908 -2.01 -51.16 -23.81
C LYS A 908 -3.07 -50.18 -23.35
N TYR A 909 -2.66 -48.95 -23.05
CA TYR A 909 -3.51 -47.85 -22.60
C TYR A 909 -3.93 -46.97 -23.79
N VAL A 910 -5.23 -46.68 -23.88
CA VAL A 910 -5.83 -45.73 -24.82
C VAL A 910 -6.78 -44.83 -24.02
N TRP A 911 -6.55 -43.52 -24.03
CA TRP A 911 -7.27 -42.55 -23.21
C TRP A 911 -7.50 -41.23 -23.94
#